data_AF-A0A7M7IKA4-F1
#
_entry.id   AF-A0A7M7IKA4-F1
#
_cell.length_a   1.000
_cell.length_b   1.000
_cell.length_c   1.000
_cell.angle_alpha   90.00
_cell.angle_beta   90.00
_cell.angle_gamma   90.00
#
_symmetry.space_group_name_H-M   'P 1'
#
loop_
_entity.id
_entity.type
_entity.pdbx_description
1 polymer ?
#
loop_
_entity_poly.entity_id
_entity_poly.type
_entity_poly.pdbx_seq_one_letter_code
_entity_poly.pdbx_strand_id
1 'polypeptide(L)'
;MSVMSRGSPWCWDAPGTRKSMLFLTIAILFGLLSRGVVGEKNKKYHISDVCKKNYMRDLYRKIDGAVLQSQLEKDLDCTITFQTHSILQRFMLRFDHLQLDCNDHLYIYDGAHAVSSYKADLSCQNTKQTVGAIYTRTNFVTLKYVTDSWGTLSNGFRLVITAVKDPKHTCKDFRCTQNEFCIERDLLCDGVNHCGDESDEATSTLCANSEASTILGMQTIWFVIALVFLILSVAGLVTAAVLCFCRQRAATPRHPHNAHNAQTHPPVSFPYEARCPSLGIRGSRGRRRWYVARIEFPWSRTTPVSWRQSSVISPNGAAAALWRVARWTTTANMVQRAPRATRSSKAVESVLVLALLLFAISPSSNASIPPESLPLAIGNTLEQGRDYFIGPCLVNTNQTCPDKEVTFFLFTKRNPKAWQQIFVDGSGSNLGRTNFNASNPTKIVVHGYDSDMELSYLVDVRNEYLKRYDYNVIAVDWHRLATAPCYPIAVQNVPHVGDCLAQLVERLRDEGAEDVHVIGFSLGAHVPAFAANALSPYKMSRITGLDPAMPLFVTVDKRDKLDASDAHFVDVFHTNAFIQGKVETSGHIDFYMNGGINQPGCWEGWRPFECDHHRSVMYFAESINTDVGFWGWQCGGFTLYLLGLCPPRYPAVLAGDKVDTSRRGFHLVRTNAYSPYAMGNFSVNRLDVYTL
;
A
#
# COMPACT_ATOMS: atom_id res chain seq x y z
N MET A 1 -54.08 -57.77 16.90
CA MET A 1 -53.11 -56.90 17.60
C MET A 1 -52.73 -55.79 16.63
N SER A 2 -53.69 -54.90 16.34
CA SER A 2 -53.81 -53.53 16.88
C SER A 2 -52.56 -52.69 16.60
N VAL A 3 -52.40 -52.11 15.41
CA VAL A 3 -53.14 -50.97 14.78
C VAL A 3 -52.51 -49.63 15.15
N MET A 4 -52.02 -48.93 14.10
CA MET A 4 -52.16 -47.50 13.72
C MET A 4 -52.43 -46.50 14.86
N SER A 5 -51.92 -45.26 14.87
CA SER A 5 -51.86 -44.30 13.78
C SER A 5 -51.13 -43.01 14.19
N ARG A 6 -50.56 -42.32 13.20
CA ARG A 6 -50.54 -40.86 12.92
C ARG A 6 -50.64 -39.84 14.07
N GLY A 7 -49.75 -38.84 14.00
CA GLY A 7 -49.97 -37.48 14.52
C GLY A 7 -48.74 -36.58 14.43
N SER A 8 -48.57 -35.87 13.31
CA SER A 8 -47.75 -34.64 13.19
C SER A 8 -48.52 -33.45 13.83
N PRO A 9 -47.85 -32.39 14.37
CA PRO A 9 -47.45 -31.21 13.56
C PRO A 9 -46.16 -30.44 13.99
N TRP A 10 -45.47 -29.83 13.00
CA TRP A 10 -44.72 -28.52 12.94
C TRP A 10 -43.89 -28.03 14.18
N CYS A 11 -42.60 -27.68 14.08
CA CYS A 11 -42.04 -26.52 13.37
C CYS A 11 -40.54 -26.68 13.00
N TRP A 12 -40.15 -26.00 11.91
CA TRP A 12 -38.80 -25.86 11.37
C TRP A 12 -37.97 -24.80 12.11
N ASP A 13 -36.65 -24.99 12.20
CA ASP A 13 -35.64 -23.92 12.04
C ASP A 13 -34.24 -24.49 11.71
N ALA A 14 -33.51 -23.76 10.85
CA ALA A 14 -32.42 -24.23 9.98
C ALA A 14 -31.00 -24.30 10.60
N PRO A 15 -30.06 -25.09 10.03
CA PRO A 15 -28.64 -25.10 10.41
C PRO A 15 -27.77 -24.37 9.38
N GLY A 16 -27.04 -23.31 9.76
CA GLY A 16 -26.27 -22.55 8.78
C GLY A 16 -25.19 -21.58 9.26
N THR A 17 -24.47 -21.85 10.36
CA THR A 17 -23.39 -20.93 10.80
C THR A 17 -22.10 -21.58 11.30
N ARG A 18 -21.97 -22.92 11.27
CA ARG A 18 -20.73 -23.60 11.73
C ARG A 18 -19.79 -24.11 10.64
N LYS A 19 -20.23 -24.22 9.38
CA LYS A 19 -19.36 -24.71 8.29
C LYS A 19 -18.46 -23.61 7.69
N SER A 20 -18.89 -22.35 7.67
CA SER A 20 -18.09 -21.25 7.09
C SER A 20 -16.86 -20.87 7.94
N MET A 21 -16.93 -20.95 9.26
CA MET A 21 -15.79 -20.60 10.12
C MET A 21 -14.64 -21.61 10.05
N LEU A 22 -14.93 -22.87 9.70
CA LEU A 22 -13.92 -23.93 9.58
C LEU A 22 -13.18 -23.87 8.23
N PHE A 23 -13.88 -23.46 7.16
CA PHE A 23 -13.25 -23.23 5.85
C PHE A 23 -12.38 -21.98 5.83
N LEU A 24 -12.76 -20.93 6.57
CA LEU A 24 -11.98 -19.70 6.66
C LEU A 24 -10.65 -19.92 7.42
N THR A 25 -10.65 -20.75 8.47
CA THR A 25 -9.42 -21.07 9.23
C THR A 25 -8.49 -22.01 8.48
N ILE A 26 -9.02 -22.95 7.67
CA ILE A 26 -8.22 -23.83 6.80
C ILE A 26 -7.61 -23.05 5.63
N ALA A 27 -8.33 -22.07 5.06
CA ALA A 27 -7.80 -21.19 4.01
C ALA A 27 -6.70 -20.24 4.51
N ILE A 28 -6.82 -19.73 5.74
CA ILE A 28 -5.78 -18.90 6.38
C ILE A 28 -4.52 -19.73 6.70
N LEU A 29 -4.68 -21.01 7.07
CA LEU A 29 -3.54 -21.92 7.27
C LEU A 29 -2.84 -22.30 5.96
N PHE A 30 -3.59 -22.47 4.87
CA PHE A 30 -3.01 -22.75 3.54
C PHE A 30 -2.32 -21.51 2.93
N GLY A 31 -2.83 -20.30 3.22
CA GLY A 31 -2.23 -19.04 2.79
C GLY A 31 -0.92 -18.66 3.51
N LEU A 32 -0.67 -19.23 4.70
CA LEU A 32 0.56 -19.01 5.46
C LEU A 32 1.67 -20.03 5.13
N LEU A 33 1.38 -21.12 4.40
CA LEU A 33 2.33 -22.17 4.06
C LEU A 33 2.91 -22.07 2.63
N SER A 34 2.58 -21.03 1.87
CA SER A 34 3.13 -20.81 0.52
C SER A 34 4.35 -19.90 0.46
N ARG A 35 4.86 -19.39 1.60
CA ARG A 35 6.20 -18.78 1.63
C ARG A 35 7.27 -19.84 1.84
N GLY A 36 7.40 -20.74 0.88
CA GLY A 36 8.70 -21.27 0.55
C GLY A 36 9.49 -20.14 -0.10
N VAL A 37 10.57 -19.68 0.55
CA VAL A 37 11.60 -18.92 -0.14
C VAL A 37 12.26 -19.90 -1.11
N VAL A 38 11.71 -20.00 -2.30
CA VAL A 38 12.45 -20.47 -3.46
C VAL A 38 13.12 -19.22 -4.00
N GLY A 39 14.45 -19.14 -3.89
CA GLY A 39 15.21 -18.10 -4.57
C GLY A 39 14.83 -18.10 -6.04
N GLU A 40 14.38 -16.95 -6.55
CA GLU A 40 14.00 -16.80 -7.95
C GLU A 40 15.27 -16.96 -8.78
N LYS A 41 15.31 -18.00 -9.62
CA LYS A 41 16.43 -18.27 -10.52
C LYS A 41 16.61 -17.12 -11.51
N ASN A 42 17.87 -16.88 -11.90
CA ASN A 42 18.34 -15.88 -12.87
C ASN A 42 17.38 -15.59 -14.05
N LYS A 43 17.27 -14.29 -14.39
CA LYS A 43 16.31 -13.78 -15.37
C LYS A 43 16.83 -13.98 -16.80
N LYS A 44 16.14 -14.84 -17.55
CA LYS A 44 16.43 -15.09 -18.97
C LYS A 44 15.53 -14.21 -19.85
N TYR A 45 16.14 -13.44 -20.74
CA TYR A 45 15.47 -12.56 -21.68
C TYR A 45 15.71 -13.07 -23.11
N HIS A 46 14.63 -13.27 -23.86
CA HIS A 46 14.71 -13.46 -25.30
C HIS A 46 14.51 -12.12 -26.00
N ILE A 47 15.38 -11.81 -26.95
CA ILE A 47 15.36 -10.52 -27.65
C ILE A 47 14.02 -10.28 -28.37
N SER A 48 13.40 -11.33 -28.92
CA SER A 48 12.07 -11.28 -29.54
C SER A 48 11.00 -10.81 -28.57
N ASP A 49 11.02 -11.29 -27.33
CA ASP A 49 10.03 -10.94 -26.31
C ASP A 49 10.21 -9.52 -25.78
N VAL A 50 11.47 -9.08 -25.69
CA VAL A 50 11.81 -7.75 -25.19
C VAL A 50 11.55 -6.67 -26.25
N CYS A 51 11.76 -6.98 -27.53
CA CYS A 51 11.80 -5.99 -28.61
C CYS A 51 10.53 -5.90 -29.47
N LYS A 52 9.69 -6.95 -29.54
CA LYS A 52 8.46 -6.97 -30.36
C LYS A 52 7.25 -6.30 -29.69
N LYS A 53 7.34 -5.89 -28.42
CA LYS A 53 6.28 -5.14 -27.72
C LYS A 53 6.54 -3.63 -27.85
N ASN A 54 5.77 -2.95 -28.71
CA ASN A 54 5.89 -1.52 -29.03
C ASN A 54 5.76 -0.54 -27.84
N TYR A 55 5.37 -0.99 -26.64
CA TYR A 55 5.09 -0.13 -25.49
C TYR A 55 6.21 -0.12 -24.41
N MET A 56 7.29 -0.90 -24.58
CA MET A 56 8.32 -1.14 -23.54
C MET A 56 9.75 -0.79 -24.01
N ARG A 57 9.90 0.10 -25.00
CA ARG A 57 11.20 0.44 -25.60
C ARG A 57 12.07 1.36 -24.73
N ASP A 58 11.48 2.13 -23.81
CA ASP A 58 12.20 3.21 -23.11
C ASP A 58 12.30 3.06 -21.57
N LEU A 59 11.90 1.92 -20.98
CA LEU A 59 11.99 1.72 -19.53
C LEU A 59 13.28 0.99 -19.12
N TYR A 60 14.06 1.57 -18.21
CA TYR A 60 15.26 0.94 -17.64
C TYR A 60 14.90 -0.27 -16.77
N ARG A 61 15.61 -1.38 -16.97
CA ARG A 61 15.38 -2.63 -16.22
C ARG A 61 16.47 -2.82 -15.16
N LYS A 62 16.07 -2.90 -13.89
CA LYS A 62 17.00 -3.20 -12.80
C LYS A 62 17.31 -4.70 -12.76
N ILE A 63 18.59 -5.05 -12.87
CA ILE A 63 19.07 -6.45 -12.89
C ILE A 63 20.38 -6.60 -12.10
N ASP A 64 20.53 -7.74 -11.41
CA ASP A 64 21.79 -8.17 -10.78
C ASP A 64 22.54 -9.18 -11.66
N GLY A 65 21.79 -10.09 -12.30
CA GLY A 65 22.27 -11.01 -13.31
C GLY A 65 21.16 -11.28 -14.32
N ALA A 66 21.53 -11.38 -15.59
CA ALA A 66 20.61 -11.70 -16.66
C ALA A 66 21.31 -12.41 -17.81
N VAL A 67 20.55 -13.26 -18.52
CA VAL A 67 21.01 -13.87 -19.77
C VAL A 67 20.12 -13.38 -20.90
N LEU A 68 20.71 -12.67 -21.86
CA LEU A 68 20.04 -12.21 -23.07
C LEU A 68 20.36 -13.16 -24.23
N GLN A 69 19.33 -13.69 -24.86
CA GLN A 69 19.44 -14.65 -25.95
C GLN A 69 18.76 -14.13 -27.21
N SER A 70 19.51 -14.12 -28.31
CA SER A 70 19.05 -13.83 -29.66
C SER A 70 19.16 -15.08 -30.53
N GLN A 71 18.10 -15.40 -31.27
CA GLN A 71 18.05 -16.52 -32.21
C GLN A 71 17.17 -16.15 -33.41
N LEU A 72 17.75 -16.03 -34.60
CA LEU A 72 17.03 -15.82 -35.86
C LEU A 72 16.09 -14.60 -35.86
N GLU A 73 16.55 -13.44 -35.37
CA GLU A 73 15.78 -12.20 -35.49
C GLU A 73 15.96 -11.57 -36.87
N LYS A 74 14.89 -10.96 -37.39
CA LYS A 74 14.86 -10.33 -38.72
C LYS A 74 14.16 -8.98 -38.62
N ASP A 75 14.64 -8.01 -39.39
CA ASP A 75 14.11 -6.64 -39.47
C ASP A 75 13.89 -6.00 -38.09
N LEU A 76 14.84 -6.19 -37.18
CA LEU A 76 14.74 -5.76 -35.80
C LEU A 76 15.58 -4.49 -35.58
N ASP A 77 14.97 -3.41 -35.08
CA ASP A 77 15.69 -2.29 -34.46
C ASP A 77 15.24 -2.20 -32.99
N CYS A 78 16.12 -2.65 -32.10
CA CYS A 78 15.80 -2.74 -30.68
C CYS A 78 16.85 -2.09 -29.81
N THR A 79 16.40 -1.23 -28.88
CA THR A 79 17.23 -0.63 -27.85
C THR A 79 16.76 -1.10 -26.47
N ILE A 80 17.68 -1.53 -25.62
CA ILE A 80 17.41 -2.07 -24.29
C ILE A 80 18.38 -1.45 -23.29
N THR A 81 17.85 -0.83 -22.23
CA THR A 81 18.66 -0.26 -21.15
C THR A 81 18.52 -1.06 -19.86
N PHE A 82 19.65 -1.43 -19.26
CA PHE A 82 19.75 -2.07 -17.96
C PHE A 82 20.41 -1.15 -16.93
N GLN A 83 19.98 -1.28 -15.68
CA GLN A 83 20.50 -0.53 -14.52
C GLN A 83 20.83 -1.51 -13.39
N THR A 84 21.91 -1.29 -12.66
CA THR A 84 22.21 -2.05 -11.43
C THR A 84 21.38 -1.55 -10.25
N HIS A 85 21.19 -2.35 -9.21
CA HIS A 85 20.47 -1.91 -7.99
C HIS A 85 21.24 -0.88 -7.17
N SER A 86 22.57 -0.79 -7.33
CA SER A 86 23.44 0.18 -6.66
C SER A 86 24.32 0.95 -7.65
N ILE A 87 24.54 2.23 -7.37
CA ILE A 87 25.47 3.10 -8.11
C ILE A 87 26.95 2.67 -7.98
N LEU A 88 27.27 1.85 -6.97
CA LEU A 88 28.62 1.30 -6.76
C LEU A 88 28.85 0.00 -7.55
N GLN A 89 27.82 -0.49 -8.24
CA GLN A 89 27.92 -1.63 -9.14
C GLN A 89 28.10 -1.13 -10.57
N ARG A 90 28.78 -1.95 -11.37
CA ARG A 90 28.90 -1.79 -12.81
C ARG A 90 28.58 -3.12 -13.49
N PHE A 91 28.32 -3.09 -14.78
CA PHE A 91 28.06 -4.30 -15.57
C PHE A 91 29.33 -4.89 -16.16
N MET A 92 29.45 -6.22 -16.03
CA MET A 92 30.29 -7.08 -16.84
C MET A 92 29.41 -7.79 -17.87
N LEU A 93 29.80 -7.69 -19.14
CA LEU A 93 29.12 -8.29 -20.27
C LEU A 93 30.01 -9.37 -20.88
N ARG A 94 29.50 -10.59 -21.00
CA ARG A 94 30.24 -11.72 -21.55
C ARG A 94 29.39 -12.53 -22.52
N PHE A 95 29.94 -12.85 -23.68
CA PHE A 95 29.27 -13.71 -24.65
C PHE A 95 29.63 -15.17 -24.42
N ASP A 96 28.63 -16.02 -24.18
CA ASP A 96 28.81 -17.47 -24.21
C ASP A 96 28.81 -18.00 -25.64
N HIS A 97 28.01 -17.35 -26.50
CA HIS A 97 27.94 -17.58 -27.94
C HIS A 97 27.75 -16.22 -28.65
N LEU A 98 28.49 -15.99 -29.73
CA LEU A 98 28.39 -14.77 -30.54
C LEU A 98 28.66 -15.14 -32.00
N GLN A 99 27.63 -15.04 -32.83
CA GLN A 99 27.70 -15.25 -34.26
C GLN A 99 26.67 -14.34 -34.94
N LEU A 100 27.13 -13.19 -35.42
CA LEU A 100 26.30 -12.18 -36.08
C LEU A 100 26.49 -12.22 -37.59
N ASP A 101 25.46 -11.81 -38.32
CA ASP A 101 25.61 -11.50 -39.75
C ASP A 101 26.47 -10.25 -39.94
N CYS A 102 27.05 -10.06 -41.13
CA CYS A 102 27.88 -8.90 -41.44
C CYS A 102 27.09 -7.60 -41.58
N ASN A 103 25.80 -7.70 -41.88
CA ASN A 103 24.90 -6.56 -41.92
C ASN A 103 24.19 -6.31 -40.57
N ASP A 104 24.28 -7.27 -39.65
CA ASP A 104 23.74 -7.14 -38.30
C ASP A 104 24.77 -6.44 -37.41
N HIS A 105 24.28 -5.51 -36.59
CA HIS A 105 25.11 -4.75 -35.67
C HIS A 105 24.55 -4.77 -34.26
N LEU A 106 25.39 -5.13 -33.29
CA LEU A 106 25.12 -5.01 -31.86
C LEU A 106 26.01 -3.92 -31.27
N TYR A 107 25.41 -2.76 -30.99
CA TYR A 107 26.06 -1.62 -30.35
C TYR A 107 25.90 -1.68 -28.83
N ILE A 108 27.00 -1.47 -28.12
CA ILE A 108 27.05 -1.45 -26.65
C ILE A 108 27.43 -0.05 -26.19
N TYR A 109 26.56 0.61 -25.45
CA TYR A 109 26.79 1.94 -24.88
C TYR A 109 26.98 1.87 -23.36
N ASP A 110 27.99 2.60 -22.87
CA ASP A 110 28.31 2.75 -21.45
C ASP A 110 27.55 3.96 -20.88
N GLY A 111 26.23 3.80 -20.70
CA GLY A 111 25.33 4.85 -20.23
C GLY A 111 23.85 4.48 -20.40
N ALA A 112 22.97 5.37 -19.96
CA ALA A 112 21.52 5.15 -19.92
C ALA A 112 20.79 5.32 -21.28
N HIS A 113 21.45 5.89 -22.29
CA HIS A 113 20.84 6.19 -23.59
C HIS A 113 21.78 5.88 -24.76
N ALA A 114 21.22 5.52 -25.91
CA ALA A 114 21.94 5.24 -27.16
C ALA A 114 22.26 6.52 -27.97
N VAL A 115 22.80 7.57 -27.32
CA VAL A 115 23.00 8.92 -27.93
C VAL A 115 24.49 9.34 -27.95
N SER A 116 25.40 8.50 -27.45
CA SER A 116 26.84 8.80 -27.35
C SER A 116 27.71 7.89 -28.26
N SER A 117 29.03 8.04 -28.21
CA SER A 117 29.96 7.09 -28.84
C SER A 117 29.80 5.71 -28.21
N TYR A 118 29.57 4.68 -29.03
CA TYR A 118 29.48 3.30 -28.55
C TYR A 118 30.83 2.81 -28.00
N LYS A 119 30.77 1.96 -26.98
CA LYS A 119 31.94 1.31 -26.37
C LYS A 119 32.43 0.14 -27.22
N ALA A 120 31.50 -0.58 -27.85
CA ALA A 120 31.78 -1.66 -28.79
C ALA A 120 30.69 -1.70 -29.88
N ASP A 121 31.11 -2.01 -31.10
CA ASP A 121 30.27 -2.33 -32.25
C ASP A 121 30.67 -3.73 -32.69
N LEU A 122 29.74 -4.67 -32.59
CA LEU A 122 29.96 -6.08 -32.88
C LEU A 122 29.17 -6.46 -34.13
N SER A 123 29.89 -7.08 -35.07
CA SER A 123 29.35 -7.65 -36.30
C SER A 123 30.05 -8.99 -36.61
N CYS A 124 29.93 -9.53 -37.82
CA CYS A 124 30.47 -10.84 -38.21
C CYS A 124 31.98 -10.98 -38.09
N GLN A 125 32.73 -9.87 -38.05
CA GLN A 125 34.19 -9.88 -37.87
C GLN A 125 34.59 -10.20 -36.43
N ASN A 126 33.65 -10.11 -35.49
CA ASN A 126 33.88 -10.29 -34.08
C ASN A 126 33.42 -11.67 -33.62
N THR A 127 34.34 -12.45 -33.06
CA THR A 127 34.05 -13.72 -32.40
C THR A 127 34.15 -13.58 -30.88
N LYS A 128 33.56 -14.52 -30.14
CA LYS A 128 33.64 -14.58 -28.67
C LYS A 128 35.07 -14.37 -28.13
N GLN A 129 36.06 -14.98 -28.78
CA GLN A 129 37.47 -14.93 -28.37
C GLN A 129 38.10 -13.55 -28.60
N THR A 130 37.66 -12.82 -29.64
CA THR A 130 38.16 -11.47 -29.95
C THR A 130 37.55 -10.38 -29.07
N VAL A 131 36.29 -10.55 -28.65
CA VAL A 131 35.56 -9.54 -27.86
C VAL A 131 35.87 -9.62 -26.38
N GLY A 132 36.02 -10.84 -25.84
CA GLY A 132 36.26 -11.05 -24.41
C GLY A 132 35.13 -10.52 -23.52
N ALA A 133 35.45 -10.23 -22.26
CA ALA A 133 34.52 -9.61 -21.31
C ALA A 133 34.62 -8.08 -21.38
N ILE A 134 33.47 -7.42 -21.51
CA ILE A 134 33.37 -5.96 -21.58
C ILE A 134 32.89 -5.42 -20.23
N TYR A 135 33.60 -4.43 -19.69
CA TYR A 135 33.24 -3.79 -18.42
C TYR A 135 32.78 -2.35 -18.63
N THR A 136 31.59 -2.03 -18.14
CA THR A 136 31.08 -0.66 -18.10
C THR A 136 31.76 0.16 -17.00
N ARG A 137 31.73 1.48 -17.13
CA ARG A 137 32.19 2.43 -16.10
C ARG A 137 31.04 2.95 -15.26
N THR A 138 29.85 3.02 -15.85
CA THR A 138 28.64 3.50 -15.20
C THR A 138 27.80 2.33 -14.69
N ASN A 139 26.79 2.66 -13.89
CA ASN A 139 25.80 1.72 -13.37
C ASN A 139 24.67 1.42 -14.38
N PHE A 140 24.82 1.88 -15.62
CA PHE A 140 23.87 1.70 -16.72
C PHE A 140 24.57 1.08 -17.93
N VAL A 141 23.84 0.25 -18.68
CA VAL A 141 24.28 -0.23 -19.99
C VAL A 141 23.12 -0.20 -20.95
N THR A 142 23.34 0.34 -22.15
CA THR A 142 22.34 0.35 -23.22
C THR A 142 22.85 -0.50 -24.38
N LEU A 143 22.03 -1.46 -24.81
CA LEU A 143 22.30 -2.34 -25.93
C LEU A 143 21.38 -1.96 -27.08
N LYS A 144 21.92 -1.70 -28.26
CA LYS A 144 21.15 -1.50 -29.48
C LYS A 144 21.47 -2.60 -30.48
N TYR A 145 20.49 -3.41 -30.83
CA TYR A 145 20.63 -4.50 -31.80
C TYR A 145 19.81 -4.17 -33.04
N VAL A 146 20.50 -4.08 -34.18
CA VAL A 146 19.93 -3.79 -35.48
C VAL A 146 20.19 -4.97 -36.40
N THR A 147 19.13 -5.55 -36.96
CA THR A 147 19.22 -6.68 -37.91
C THR A 147 18.55 -6.38 -39.24
N ASP A 148 19.01 -7.05 -40.28
CA ASP A 148 18.41 -6.97 -41.62
C ASP A 148 17.33 -8.06 -41.84
N SER A 149 16.80 -8.12 -43.06
CA SER A 149 15.75 -9.09 -43.45
C SER A 149 16.25 -10.53 -43.63
N TRP A 150 17.57 -10.76 -43.52
CA TRP A 150 18.23 -12.04 -43.69
C TRP A 150 18.71 -12.57 -42.34
N GLY A 151 18.70 -13.90 -42.19
CA GLY A 151 19.12 -14.53 -40.94
C GLY A 151 19.05 -16.04 -41.03
N THR A 152 20.06 -16.71 -40.48
CA THR A 152 20.17 -18.17 -40.41
C THR A 152 19.94 -18.68 -38.99
N LEU A 153 19.63 -19.97 -38.82
CA LEU A 153 19.43 -20.58 -37.48
C LEU A 153 20.70 -20.56 -36.61
N SER A 154 21.88 -20.34 -37.21
CA SER A 154 23.15 -20.15 -36.52
C SER A 154 23.45 -18.69 -36.17
N ASN A 155 22.68 -17.73 -36.70
CA ASN A 155 22.87 -16.31 -36.38
C ASN A 155 22.17 -15.97 -35.06
N GLY A 156 22.93 -15.44 -34.12
CA GLY A 156 22.46 -15.09 -32.80
C GLY A 156 23.59 -14.94 -31.80
N PHE A 157 23.20 -14.63 -30.57
CA PHE A 157 24.15 -14.53 -29.47
C PHE A 157 23.48 -14.89 -28.15
N ARG A 158 24.30 -15.38 -27.21
CA ARG A 158 23.94 -15.58 -25.82
C ARG A 158 24.87 -14.72 -24.98
N LEU A 159 24.33 -13.64 -24.45
CA LEU A 159 25.03 -12.62 -23.67
C LEU A 159 24.65 -12.76 -22.20
N VAL A 160 25.65 -12.98 -21.35
CA VAL A 160 25.52 -12.96 -19.89
C VAL A 160 25.90 -11.56 -19.41
N ILE A 161 24.99 -10.95 -18.66
CA ILE A 161 25.14 -9.61 -18.06
C ILE A 161 25.13 -9.79 -16.55
N THR A 162 26.21 -9.37 -15.90
CA THR A 162 26.37 -9.50 -14.44
C THR A 162 26.68 -8.14 -13.83
N ALA A 163 25.98 -7.77 -12.77
CA ALA A 163 26.31 -6.63 -11.93
C ALA A 163 27.46 -7.02 -10.98
N VAL A 164 28.61 -6.38 -11.16
CA VAL A 164 29.83 -6.65 -10.38
C VAL A 164 30.18 -5.46 -9.48
N LYS A 165 30.67 -5.75 -8.28
CA LYS A 165 31.19 -4.77 -7.32
C LYS A 165 32.72 -4.85 -7.25
N ASP A 166 33.37 -3.69 -7.19
CA ASP A 166 34.83 -3.62 -7.09
C ASP A 166 35.34 -4.00 -5.68
N PRO A 167 36.51 -4.65 -5.56
CA PRO A 167 37.07 -5.15 -4.29
C PRO A 167 37.45 -4.04 -3.30
N LYS A 168 37.52 -2.77 -3.74
CA LYS A 168 37.78 -1.62 -2.86
C LYS A 168 36.61 -1.33 -1.91
N HIS A 169 35.43 -1.88 -2.17
CA HIS A 169 34.24 -1.75 -1.33
C HIS A 169 34.00 -3.06 -0.55
N THR A 170 33.38 -2.98 0.64
CA THR A 170 33.15 -4.15 1.50
C THR A 170 32.29 -5.21 0.80
N CYS A 171 32.91 -6.33 0.42
CA CYS A 171 32.27 -7.47 -0.22
C CYS A 171 31.57 -8.35 0.82
N LYS A 172 30.29 -8.10 1.08
CA LYS A 172 29.44 -9.02 1.89
C LYS A 172 28.97 -10.25 1.08
N ASP A 173 29.04 -10.13 -0.25
CA ASP A 173 28.52 -11.09 -1.21
C ASP A 173 29.63 -12.07 -1.66
N PHE A 174 29.37 -12.90 -2.68
CA PHE A 174 30.36 -13.90 -3.13
C PHE A 174 31.46 -13.26 -3.97
N ARG A 175 32.71 -13.65 -3.70
CA ARG A 175 33.89 -13.12 -4.39
C ARG A 175 34.38 -14.13 -5.42
N CYS A 176 34.44 -13.71 -6.68
CA CYS A 176 34.98 -14.53 -7.76
C CYS A 176 36.49 -14.69 -7.61
N THR A 177 37.01 -15.89 -7.92
CA THR A 177 38.38 -16.27 -7.53
C THR A 177 39.45 -15.63 -8.40
N GLN A 178 39.21 -15.51 -9.71
CA GLN A 178 40.23 -15.06 -10.66
C GLN A 178 40.29 -13.54 -10.82
N ASN A 179 39.14 -12.88 -10.75
CA ASN A 179 38.99 -11.46 -11.10
C ASN A 179 38.74 -10.55 -9.89
N GLU A 180 38.72 -11.11 -8.68
CA GLU A 180 38.58 -10.44 -7.38
C GLU A 180 37.32 -9.58 -7.16
N PHE A 181 36.41 -9.48 -8.12
CA PHE A 181 35.14 -8.76 -7.99
C PHE A 181 34.07 -9.58 -7.26
N CYS A 182 33.02 -8.89 -6.82
CA CYS A 182 31.94 -9.49 -6.05
C CYS A 182 30.60 -9.48 -6.77
N ILE A 183 29.90 -10.61 -6.66
CA ILE A 183 28.57 -10.86 -7.24
C ILE A 183 27.58 -11.22 -6.12
N GLU A 184 26.30 -11.02 -6.40
CA GLU A 184 25.24 -11.36 -5.45
C GLU A 184 25.10 -12.87 -5.23
N ARG A 185 24.69 -13.27 -4.03
CA ARG A 185 24.56 -14.69 -3.65
C ARG A 185 23.45 -15.43 -4.39
N ASP A 186 22.48 -14.71 -4.93
CA ASP A 186 21.36 -15.27 -5.70
C ASP A 186 21.78 -15.72 -7.11
N LEU A 187 22.99 -15.34 -7.55
CA LEU A 187 23.61 -15.75 -8.82
C LEU A 187 24.55 -16.96 -8.66
N LEU A 188 24.53 -17.62 -7.50
CA LEU A 188 25.33 -18.82 -7.25
C LEU A 188 24.52 -20.08 -7.56
N CYS A 189 25.18 -21.07 -8.14
CA CYS A 189 24.59 -22.39 -8.40
C CYS A 189 23.32 -22.32 -9.29
N ASP A 190 23.25 -21.34 -10.20
CA ASP A 190 22.11 -21.11 -11.09
C ASP A 190 22.33 -21.75 -12.48
N GLY A 191 23.50 -22.36 -12.70
CA GLY A 191 23.91 -22.98 -13.95
C GLY A 191 24.40 -21.97 -15.01
N VAL A 192 24.69 -20.73 -14.61
CA VAL A 192 25.23 -19.69 -15.46
C VAL A 192 26.51 -19.14 -14.84
N ASN A 193 27.61 -19.19 -15.60
CA ASN A 193 28.90 -18.68 -15.14
C ASN A 193 28.93 -17.14 -15.16
N HIS A 194 28.55 -16.53 -14.04
CA HIS A 194 28.56 -15.10 -13.79
C HIS A 194 29.94 -14.57 -13.39
N CYS A 195 30.83 -15.40 -12.83
CA CYS A 195 32.18 -14.99 -12.44
C CYS A 195 33.20 -15.00 -13.59
N GLY A 196 32.87 -15.67 -14.69
CA GLY A 196 33.75 -15.88 -15.83
C GLY A 196 34.67 -17.10 -15.70
N ASP A 197 34.99 -17.52 -14.47
CA ASP A 197 35.91 -18.60 -14.10
C ASP A 197 35.20 -19.86 -13.55
N GLU A 198 33.85 -19.90 -13.58
CA GLU A 198 32.99 -21.00 -13.05
C GLU A 198 33.06 -21.17 -11.52
N SER A 199 33.64 -20.22 -10.80
CA SER A 199 33.79 -20.32 -9.34
C SER A 199 32.48 -20.19 -8.57
N ASP A 200 31.51 -19.51 -9.15
CA ASP A 200 30.13 -19.42 -8.69
C ASP A 200 29.38 -20.77 -8.75
N GLU A 201 29.80 -21.68 -9.63
CA GLU A 201 29.21 -23.01 -9.81
C GLU A 201 30.04 -24.13 -9.17
N ALA A 202 31.35 -23.95 -9.03
CA ALA A 202 32.27 -24.97 -8.53
C ALA A 202 32.31 -25.10 -6.99
N THR A 203 31.66 -24.18 -6.25
CA THR A 203 31.71 -24.16 -4.77
C THR A 203 30.76 -25.20 -4.17
N SER A 204 31.26 -26.43 -4.05
CA SER A 204 30.51 -27.62 -3.59
C SER A 204 29.85 -27.51 -2.22
N THR A 205 30.33 -26.66 -1.31
CA THR A 205 29.74 -26.49 0.05
C THR A 205 28.49 -25.60 0.07
N LEU A 206 28.32 -24.72 -0.93
CA LEU A 206 27.14 -23.86 -1.09
C LEU A 206 26.11 -24.48 -2.05
N CYS A 207 26.57 -25.14 -3.11
CA CYS A 207 25.67 -25.78 -4.09
C CYS A 207 25.11 -27.15 -3.65
N ALA A 208 25.64 -27.76 -2.58
CA ALA A 208 25.15 -29.04 -2.06
C ALA A 208 23.80 -29.00 -1.31
N ASN A 209 23.24 -27.81 -1.07
CA ASN A 209 22.01 -27.66 -0.25
C ASN A 209 20.79 -27.20 -1.05
N SER A 210 20.66 -27.63 -2.31
CA SER A 210 19.41 -27.45 -3.08
C SER A 210 18.52 -28.70 -3.13
N GLU A 211 18.94 -29.81 -2.51
CA GLU A 211 18.07 -30.97 -2.30
C GLU A 211 17.80 -31.20 -0.82
N ALA A 212 16.58 -30.82 -0.43
CA ALA A 212 15.81 -31.33 0.71
C ALA A 212 16.56 -31.43 2.05
N SER A 213 16.30 -30.47 2.93
CA SER A 213 16.34 -30.74 4.37
C SER A 213 15.34 -31.86 4.68
N THR A 214 15.78 -33.11 4.72
CA THR A 214 14.97 -34.25 5.18
C THR A 214 15.12 -34.38 6.68
N ILE A 215 14.03 -34.29 7.42
CA ILE A 215 13.99 -34.61 8.85
C ILE A 215 13.40 -36.01 8.96
N LEU A 216 14.14 -36.95 9.56
CA LEU A 216 13.73 -38.36 9.73
C LEU A 216 13.34 -39.05 8.40
N GLY A 217 14.11 -38.83 7.34
CA GLY A 217 13.94 -39.53 6.06
C GLY A 217 12.71 -39.12 5.24
N MET A 218 12.03 -38.03 5.62
CA MET A 218 10.87 -37.50 4.89
C MET A 218 11.09 -36.01 4.56
N GLN A 219 10.60 -35.57 3.39
CA GLN A 219 10.63 -34.16 2.97
C GLN A 219 9.95 -33.27 4.04
N THR A 220 10.54 -32.12 4.34
CA THR A 220 10.05 -31.16 5.36
C THR A 220 8.57 -30.81 5.22
N ILE A 221 8.08 -30.70 3.97
CA ILE A 221 6.67 -30.41 3.68
C ILE A 221 5.75 -31.49 4.28
N TRP A 222 6.07 -32.76 4.05
CA TRP A 222 5.28 -33.89 4.53
C TRP A 222 5.39 -34.08 6.05
N PHE A 223 6.54 -33.75 6.64
CA PHE A 223 6.73 -33.81 8.09
C PHE A 223 5.85 -32.78 8.82
N VAL A 224 5.78 -31.55 8.29
CA VAL A 224 4.91 -30.50 8.83
C VAL A 224 3.43 -30.88 8.70
N ILE A 225 3.02 -31.46 7.57
CA ILE A 225 1.65 -31.95 7.36
C ILE A 225 1.30 -33.03 8.40
N ALA A 226 2.17 -34.03 8.60
CA ALA A 226 1.94 -35.10 9.56
C ALA A 226 1.81 -34.59 11.01
N LEU A 227 2.62 -33.60 11.39
CA LEU A 227 2.56 -32.99 12.72
C LEU A 227 1.22 -32.26 12.96
N VAL A 228 0.73 -31.52 11.96
CA VAL A 228 -0.56 -30.81 12.04
C VAL A 228 -1.72 -31.80 12.16
N PHE A 229 -1.72 -32.90 11.40
CA PHE A 229 -2.73 -33.94 11.52
C PHE A 229 -2.72 -34.62 12.91
N LEU A 230 -1.54 -34.83 13.48
CA LEU A 230 -1.42 -35.42 14.81
C LEU A 230 -2.00 -34.49 15.89
N ILE A 231 -1.72 -33.19 15.82
CA ILE A 231 -2.28 -32.20 16.74
C ILE A 231 -3.82 -32.12 16.63
N LEU A 232 -4.36 -32.12 15.40
CA LEU A 232 -5.81 -32.09 15.18
C LEU A 232 -6.52 -33.34 15.69
N SER A 233 -5.91 -34.52 15.52
CA SER A 233 -6.50 -35.77 16.03
C SER A 233 -6.51 -35.84 17.56
N VAL A 234 -5.45 -35.37 18.23
CA VAL A 234 -5.40 -35.27 19.69
C VAL A 234 -6.44 -34.27 20.21
N ALA A 235 -6.59 -33.10 19.57
CA ALA A 235 -7.62 -32.13 19.93
C ALA A 235 -9.05 -32.69 19.76
N GLY A 236 -9.28 -33.48 18.71
CA GLY A 236 -10.54 -34.20 18.49
C GLY A 236 -10.85 -35.22 19.59
N LEU A 237 -9.85 -35.99 20.03
CA LEU A 237 -10.01 -36.97 21.11
C LEU A 237 -10.28 -36.31 22.47
N VAL A 238 -9.61 -35.20 22.77
CA VAL A 238 -9.83 -34.43 24.01
C VAL A 238 -11.24 -33.85 24.04
N THR A 239 -11.71 -33.28 22.93
CA THR A 239 -13.07 -32.72 22.84
C THR A 239 -14.14 -33.81 22.96
N ALA A 240 -13.93 -34.98 22.36
CA ALA A 240 -14.82 -36.13 22.53
C ALA A 240 -14.87 -36.64 23.98
N ALA A 241 -13.72 -36.72 24.67
CA ALA A 241 -13.65 -37.12 26.06
C ALA A 241 -14.42 -36.14 26.98
N VAL A 242 -14.26 -34.84 26.76
CA VAL A 242 -14.99 -33.80 27.52
C VAL A 242 -16.51 -33.92 27.30
N LEU A 243 -16.96 -34.16 26.07
CA LEU A 243 -18.38 -34.34 25.77
C LEU A 243 -18.96 -35.63 26.39
N CYS A 244 -18.18 -36.71 26.46
CA CYS A 244 -18.59 -37.94 27.14
C CYS A 244 -18.73 -37.74 28.67
N PHE A 245 -17.76 -37.05 29.31
CA PHE A 245 -17.84 -36.75 30.73
C PHE A 245 -18.97 -35.78 31.09
N CYS A 246 -19.35 -34.88 30.17
CA CYS A 246 -20.52 -34.01 30.36
C CYS A 246 -21.87 -34.74 30.19
N ARG A 247 -21.97 -35.78 29.35
CA ARG A 247 -23.20 -36.58 29.19
C ARG A 247 -23.48 -37.53 30.35
N GLN A 248 -22.45 -38.06 31.02
CA GLN A 248 -22.64 -38.96 32.17
C GLN A 248 -23.23 -38.29 33.42
N ARG A 249 -23.30 -36.95 33.48
CA ARG A 249 -23.85 -36.23 34.64
C ARG A 249 -25.35 -35.89 34.55
N ALA A 250 -26.04 -36.27 33.49
CA ALA A 250 -27.47 -35.98 33.35
C ALA A 250 -28.26 -37.18 32.83
N ALA A 251 -28.65 -38.09 33.72
CA ALA A 251 -29.95 -38.79 33.71
C ALA A 251 -30.05 -39.78 34.88
N THR A 252 -30.79 -39.42 35.94
CA THR A 252 -31.51 -40.40 36.77
C THR A 252 -33.00 -40.28 36.41
N PRO A 253 -33.70 -41.37 36.01
CA PRO A 253 -35.13 -41.30 35.70
C PRO A 253 -36.00 -41.45 36.95
N ARG A 254 -37.08 -40.65 37.04
CA ARG A 254 -38.22 -40.89 37.94
C ARG A 254 -39.10 -42.01 37.35
N HIS A 255 -39.57 -42.90 38.24
CA HIS A 255 -40.52 -43.99 37.97
C HIS A 255 -41.87 -43.50 37.40
N PRO A 256 -42.54 -44.28 36.50
CA PRO A 256 -43.94 -44.09 36.15
C PRO A 256 -44.88 -44.97 37.01
N HIS A 257 -46.05 -44.44 37.35
CA HIS A 257 -47.11 -45.12 38.09
C HIS A 257 -47.92 -46.09 37.19
N ASN A 258 -48.26 -47.26 37.73
CA ASN A 258 -49.30 -48.15 37.22
C ASN A 258 -50.69 -47.63 37.60
N ALA A 259 -51.64 -47.78 36.69
CA ALA A 259 -53.06 -47.44 36.87
C ALA A 259 -53.88 -48.71 37.16
N HIS A 260 -54.72 -48.68 38.20
CA HIS A 260 -55.95 -49.46 38.30
C HIS A 260 -56.97 -48.76 39.24
N ASN A 261 -58.26 -48.92 38.88
CA ASN A 261 -59.51 -48.66 39.61
C ASN A 261 -60.19 -47.27 39.59
N ALA A 262 -61.21 -47.21 38.73
CA ALA A 262 -62.66 -47.26 39.04
C ALA A 262 -63.37 -46.11 39.80
N GLN A 263 -64.52 -45.71 39.20
CA GLN A 263 -65.72 -45.06 39.80
C GLN A 263 -65.57 -43.55 40.13
N THR A 264 -66.48 -42.59 39.86
CA THR A 264 -67.94 -42.54 39.55
C THR A 264 -68.36 -41.07 39.27
N HIS A 265 -69.17 -40.82 38.20
CA HIS A 265 -70.20 -39.75 37.96
C HIS A 265 -69.92 -38.22 38.19
N PRO A 266 -70.79 -37.28 37.74
CA PRO A 266 -71.23 -36.92 36.37
C PRO A 266 -71.03 -35.39 36.06
N PRO A 267 -71.40 -34.88 34.86
CA PRO A 267 -70.96 -33.57 34.34
C PRO A 267 -72.04 -32.47 34.39
N VAL A 268 -71.67 -31.18 34.57
CA VAL A 268 -72.61 -30.06 34.37
C VAL A 268 -71.94 -28.74 33.92
N SER A 269 -72.45 -28.22 32.79
CA SER A 269 -72.72 -26.83 32.35
C SER A 269 -71.66 -25.68 32.34
N PHE A 270 -71.51 -25.12 31.13
CA PHE A 270 -71.30 -23.71 30.67
C PHE A 270 -71.94 -22.57 31.53
N PRO A 271 -71.87 -21.25 31.16
CA PRO A 271 -70.81 -20.37 30.59
C PRO A 271 -70.80 -18.94 31.27
N TYR A 272 -70.13 -17.95 30.67
CA TYR A 272 -70.59 -16.54 30.48
C TYR A 272 -69.66 -15.39 30.92
N GLU A 273 -69.90 -14.25 30.26
CA GLU A 273 -69.13 -13.05 29.95
C GLU A 273 -68.99 -11.97 31.06
N ALA A 274 -67.92 -11.19 30.91
CA ALA A 274 -67.81 -9.72 30.88
C ALA A 274 -68.47 -8.76 31.90
N ARG A 275 -67.61 -7.79 32.31
CA ARG A 275 -67.78 -6.35 32.68
C ARG A 275 -68.16 -5.92 34.12
N CYS A 276 -67.20 -5.19 34.74
CA CYS A 276 -67.28 -3.85 35.41
C CYS A 276 -68.34 -3.57 36.52
N PRO A 277 -68.39 -2.41 37.23
CA PRO A 277 -67.37 -1.45 37.76
C PRO A 277 -67.71 -0.91 39.19
N SER A 278 -67.12 0.25 39.59
CA SER A 278 -67.57 1.25 40.59
C SER A 278 -67.07 1.08 42.05
N LEU A 279 -66.88 2.07 42.94
CA LEU A 279 -66.94 3.55 42.96
C LEU A 279 -66.32 4.01 44.32
N GLY A 280 -65.88 5.27 44.46
CA GLY A 280 -65.65 5.87 45.78
C GLY A 280 -65.06 7.29 45.76
N ILE A 281 -65.82 8.29 46.23
CA ILE A 281 -65.67 9.73 46.02
C ILE A 281 -65.36 10.51 47.34
N ARG A 282 -64.50 11.54 47.22
CA ARG A 282 -64.33 12.86 47.93
C ARG A 282 -64.24 13.03 49.46
N GLY A 283 -63.31 13.94 49.80
CA GLY A 283 -63.48 15.05 50.77
C GLY A 283 -62.34 16.09 50.65
N SER A 284 -62.66 17.40 50.65
CA SER A 284 -61.81 18.52 50.16
C SER A 284 -61.57 19.65 51.17
N ARG A 285 -60.46 20.41 51.03
CA ARG A 285 -60.23 21.88 51.30
C ARG A 285 -58.69 22.11 51.16
N GLY A 286 -58.07 23.08 50.49
CA GLY A 286 -58.43 24.29 49.77
C GLY A 286 -57.50 25.44 50.19
N ARG A 287 -56.55 25.90 49.34
CA ARG A 287 -56.20 27.33 49.09
C ARG A 287 -55.00 27.56 48.14
N ARG A 288 -55.34 28.27 47.05
CA ARG A 288 -54.64 29.38 46.32
C ARG A 288 -53.49 29.10 45.33
N ARG A 289 -53.55 29.92 44.26
CA ARG A 289 -52.96 29.94 42.91
C ARG A 289 -51.93 31.10 42.83
N TRP A 290 -50.93 31.09 41.93
CA TRP A 290 -50.72 31.91 40.69
C TRP A 290 -49.22 31.69 40.30
N TYR A 291 -48.76 31.20 39.13
CA TYR A 291 -48.72 31.63 37.71
C TYR A 291 -47.41 32.33 37.24
N VAL A 292 -46.88 31.86 36.07
CA VAL A 292 -45.91 32.48 35.11
C VAL A 292 -44.43 32.62 35.57
N ALA A 293 -43.36 32.72 34.77
CA ALA A 293 -42.79 32.12 33.55
C ALA A 293 -41.47 32.89 33.25
N ARG A 294 -40.50 32.27 32.53
CA ARG A 294 -39.52 32.89 31.59
C ARG A 294 -38.30 33.68 32.19
N ILE A 295 -37.12 33.53 31.54
CA ILE A 295 -36.23 34.57 30.92
C ILE A 295 -34.71 34.22 30.96
N GLU A 296 -34.04 34.61 29.87
CA GLU A 296 -32.65 34.49 29.41
C GLU A 296 -31.61 35.46 30.06
N PHE A 297 -30.30 35.17 29.85
CA PHE A 297 -29.04 35.99 29.67
C PHE A 297 -28.87 37.39 30.35
N PRO A 298 -27.64 37.84 30.75
CA PRO A 298 -26.61 38.36 29.80
C PRO A 298 -25.11 38.41 30.27
N TRP A 299 -24.32 39.26 29.58
CA TRP A 299 -22.86 39.33 29.28
C TRP A 299 -21.89 40.07 30.25
N SER A 300 -20.58 39.74 30.09
CA SER A 300 -19.30 40.54 30.00
C SER A 300 -18.95 41.76 30.90
N ARG A 301 -17.67 41.87 31.36
CA ARG A 301 -16.59 42.82 30.91
C ARG A 301 -15.38 43.03 31.89
N THR A 302 -14.16 42.83 31.34
CA THR A 302 -12.87 43.62 31.36
C THR A 302 -12.09 44.12 32.63
N THR A 303 -10.85 43.60 32.80
CA THR A 303 -9.46 44.20 32.97
C THR A 303 -9.14 45.34 33.98
N PRO A 304 -7.86 45.79 34.25
CA PRO A 304 -6.47 45.31 33.93
C PRO A 304 -5.45 45.34 35.13
N VAL A 305 -4.15 45.02 34.92
CA VAL A 305 -2.88 45.74 35.33
C VAL A 305 -1.62 44.82 35.24
N SER A 306 -0.47 45.45 34.97
CA SER A 306 0.78 44.96 34.35
C SER A 306 2.06 45.01 35.25
N TRP A 307 3.21 44.62 34.64
CA TRP A 307 4.66 44.82 34.97
C TRP A 307 5.41 43.60 35.57
N ARG A 308 6.34 42.94 34.82
CA ARG A 308 7.82 43.12 34.69
C ARG A 308 8.57 42.99 36.04
N GLN A 309 9.75 42.38 36.22
CA GLN A 309 10.92 42.06 35.37
C GLN A 309 11.88 41.11 36.14
N SER A 310 12.68 40.29 35.42
CA SER A 310 14.10 39.85 35.60
C SER A 310 14.69 39.59 37.01
N SER A 311 15.65 38.67 37.29
CA SER A 311 16.81 38.19 36.53
C SER A 311 17.62 37.15 37.36
N VAL A 312 18.29 36.21 36.66
CA VAL A 312 19.69 35.71 36.86
C VAL A 312 19.98 34.75 38.04
N ILE A 313 20.54 33.56 37.72
CA ILE A 313 21.88 33.01 38.06
C ILE A 313 21.90 31.48 37.74
N SER A 314 22.80 31.09 36.84
CA SER A 314 23.49 29.77 36.77
C SER A 314 24.89 29.99 37.39
N PRO A 315 25.75 29.00 37.80
CA PRO A 315 25.95 27.69 37.15
C PRO A 315 26.51 26.51 38.01
N ASN A 316 26.83 25.40 37.31
CA ASN A 316 27.87 24.37 37.57
C ASN A 316 27.57 23.07 38.33
N GLY A 317 28.03 21.96 37.71
CA GLY A 317 28.71 20.82 38.37
C GLY A 317 27.97 19.48 38.30
N ALA A 318 28.28 18.61 37.33
CA ALA A 318 29.21 17.46 37.45
C ALA A 318 28.64 16.29 38.30
N ALA A 319 28.21 15.18 37.71
CA ALA A 319 29.00 14.04 37.19
C ALA A 319 29.13 12.88 38.20
N ALA A 320 28.93 11.66 37.67
CA ALA A 320 29.28 10.35 38.25
C ALA A 320 28.42 9.89 39.47
N ALA A 321 28.20 8.62 39.79
CA ALA A 321 28.72 7.34 39.34
C ALA A 321 27.66 6.28 39.76
N LEU A 322 27.29 5.34 38.89
CA LEU A 322 27.71 3.94 38.91
C LEU A 322 27.35 3.10 40.17
N TRP A 323 26.51 2.09 39.91
CA TRP A 323 26.74 0.66 40.20
C TRP A 323 26.54 0.11 41.64
N ARG A 324 25.49 -0.73 41.70
CA ARG A 324 25.54 -2.19 41.97
C ARG A 324 25.38 -2.74 43.41
N VAL A 325 24.58 -3.81 43.39
CA VAL A 325 24.69 -5.10 44.11
C VAL A 325 23.68 -5.35 45.25
N ALA A 326 22.85 -6.35 44.94
CA ALA A 326 22.01 -7.20 45.76
C ALA A 326 22.63 -7.71 47.07
N ARG A 327 21.80 -8.17 48.02
CA ARG A 327 21.72 -9.59 48.46
C ARG A 327 20.91 -9.82 49.74
N TRP A 328 20.10 -10.90 49.69
CA TRP A 328 19.88 -11.94 50.73
C TRP A 328 18.98 -11.56 51.92
N THR A 329 18.10 -12.38 52.50
CA THR A 329 17.73 -13.81 52.37
C THR A 329 16.44 -14.09 53.15
N THR A 330 15.67 -15.08 52.65
CA THR A 330 14.84 -16.10 53.34
C THR A 330 14.49 -15.99 54.83
N THR A 331 13.19 -16.14 55.15
CA THR A 331 12.68 -17.06 56.20
C THR A 331 11.27 -17.56 55.85
N ALA A 332 10.98 -18.79 56.28
CA ALA A 332 9.81 -19.60 55.92
C ALA A 332 8.78 -19.71 57.07
N ASN A 333 7.57 -20.14 56.68
CA ASN A 333 6.50 -20.83 57.46
C ASN A 333 5.72 -20.05 58.54
N MET A 334 4.40 -19.90 58.32
CA MET A 334 3.38 -20.57 59.12
C MET A 334 1.96 -20.45 58.53
N VAL A 335 1.16 -21.48 58.82
CA VAL A 335 -0.14 -21.84 58.27
C VAL A 335 -1.26 -21.36 59.21
N GLN A 336 -2.37 -20.81 58.67
CA GLN A 336 -3.79 -21.24 58.83
C GLN A 336 -4.86 -20.10 58.85
N ARG A 337 -5.88 -20.32 58.00
CA ARG A 337 -7.34 -20.03 58.11
C ARG A 337 -7.89 -18.61 57.88
N ALA A 338 -8.58 -18.48 56.74
CA ALA A 338 -9.72 -17.59 56.50
C ALA A 338 -10.87 -18.38 55.81
N PRO A 339 -12.15 -18.02 55.98
CA PRO A 339 -13.31 -18.82 55.57
C PRO A 339 -13.79 -18.62 54.12
N ARG A 340 -14.49 -19.65 53.61
CA ARG A 340 -15.37 -19.72 52.42
C ARG A 340 -16.51 -18.68 52.51
N ALA A 341 -17.16 -18.15 51.46
CA ALA A 341 -17.18 -18.40 50.01
C ALA A 341 -17.91 -17.23 49.29
N THR A 342 -17.68 -17.03 48.00
CA THR A 342 -18.70 -17.14 46.92
C THR A 342 -18.03 -17.02 45.55
N ARG A 343 -18.58 -17.74 44.57
CA ARG A 343 -17.89 -18.32 43.41
C ARG A 343 -18.58 -17.83 42.14
N SER A 344 -17.90 -17.03 41.32
CA SER A 344 -18.25 -16.81 39.91
C SER A 344 -17.10 -16.11 39.18
N SER A 345 -16.77 -16.61 37.98
CA SER A 345 -15.79 -16.06 37.01
C SER A 345 -14.29 -16.23 37.30
N LYS A 346 -13.76 -17.44 37.05
CA LYS A 346 -12.33 -17.67 36.74
C LYS A 346 -12.19 -18.69 35.60
N ALA A 347 -12.70 -18.33 34.42
CA ALA A 347 -12.47 -19.10 33.18
C ALA A 347 -11.86 -18.23 32.05
N VAL A 348 -11.68 -16.92 32.27
CA VAL A 348 -11.17 -15.99 31.24
C VAL A 348 -9.69 -15.62 31.47
N GLU A 349 -9.16 -15.75 32.69
CA GLU A 349 -7.74 -15.47 32.98
C GLU A 349 -6.77 -16.61 32.53
N SER A 350 -7.27 -17.83 32.28
CA SER A 350 -6.40 -18.98 32.00
C SER A 350 -6.02 -19.16 30.52
N VAL A 351 -6.63 -18.41 29.61
CA VAL A 351 -6.33 -18.48 28.16
C VAL A 351 -5.29 -17.43 27.74
N LEU A 352 -5.21 -16.30 28.45
CA LEU A 352 -4.24 -15.24 28.16
C LEU A 352 -2.82 -15.53 28.66
N VAL A 353 -2.65 -16.41 29.66
CA VAL A 353 -1.33 -16.77 30.20
C VAL A 353 -0.65 -17.88 29.39
N LEU A 354 -1.40 -18.72 28.67
CA LEU A 354 -0.84 -19.80 27.84
C LEU A 354 -0.34 -19.33 26.46
N ALA A 355 -0.86 -18.21 25.94
CA ALA A 355 -0.42 -17.65 24.65
C ALA A 355 0.88 -16.83 24.76
N LEU A 356 1.20 -16.30 25.95
CA LEU A 356 2.43 -15.53 26.21
C LEU A 356 3.66 -16.40 26.53
N LEU A 357 3.49 -17.72 26.75
CA LEU A 357 4.59 -18.65 27.02
C LEU A 357 5.09 -19.40 25.78
N LEU A 358 4.52 -19.15 24.59
CA LEU A 358 4.96 -19.76 23.32
C LEU A 358 5.75 -18.84 22.39
N PHE A 359 6.06 -17.60 22.82
CA PHE A 359 6.96 -16.69 22.09
C PHE A 359 8.37 -16.56 22.68
N ALA A 360 8.73 -17.39 23.67
CA ALA A 360 10.02 -17.32 24.35
C ALA A 360 10.78 -18.66 24.28
N ILE A 361 11.04 -19.17 23.07
CA ILE A 361 12.09 -20.18 22.84
C ILE A 361 12.77 -19.89 21.50
N SER A 362 13.87 -19.14 21.53
CA SER A 362 14.90 -19.16 20.47
C SER A 362 16.00 -20.11 20.91
N PRO A 363 16.59 -20.95 20.03
CA PRO A 363 17.78 -21.70 20.38
C PRO A 363 18.98 -20.75 20.45
N SER A 364 19.67 -20.75 21.58
CA SER A 364 20.97 -20.13 21.78
C SER A 364 22.05 -20.98 21.10
N SER A 365 22.75 -20.41 20.11
CA SER A 365 24.09 -20.88 19.73
C SER A 365 25.10 -19.77 20.03
N ASN A 366 25.91 -19.99 21.05
CA ASN A 366 27.08 -19.17 21.37
C ASN A 366 28.13 -19.33 20.27
N ALA A 367 28.41 -18.26 19.54
CA ALA A 367 29.68 -18.07 18.85
C ALA A 367 30.14 -16.63 19.11
N SER A 368 31.19 -16.51 19.90
CA SER A 368 31.86 -15.27 20.30
C SER A 368 32.53 -14.59 19.12
N ILE A 369 32.21 -13.31 18.89
CA ILE A 369 32.92 -12.41 17.96
C ILE A 369 33.31 -11.14 18.76
N PRO A 370 34.54 -10.61 18.63
CA PRO A 370 35.01 -9.45 19.41
C PRO A 370 34.37 -8.13 18.91
N PRO A 371 34.39 -7.06 19.73
CA PRO A 371 33.90 -5.76 19.30
C PRO A 371 34.99 -5.06 18.49
N GLU A 372 34.79 -4.93 17.19
CA GLU A 372 35.62 -4.02 16.38
C GLU A 372 34.71 -3.07 15.62
N SER A 373 34.80 -1.81 16.02
CA SER A 373 34.08 -0.64 15.54
C SER A 373 34.22 -0.45 14.03
N LEU A 374 33.12 -0.59 13.29
CA LEU A 374 33.02 -0.05 11.94
C LEU A 374 32.60 1.43 12.03
N PRO A 375 33.32 2.34 11.35
CA PRO A 375 33.01 3.75 11.42
C PRO A 375 31.67 4.00 10.73
N LEU A 376 30.68 4.36 11.54
CA LEU A 376 29.65 5.29 11.12
C LEU A 376 30.37 6.46 10.45
N ALA A 377 30.27 6.57 9.12
CA ALA A 377 30.47 7.84 8.46
C ALA A 377 29.26 8.72 8.80
N ILE A 378 29.14 9.08 10.08
CA ILE A 378 28.58 10.36 10.46
C ILE A 378 29.54 11.35 9.81
N GLY A 379 29.09 12.03 8.77
CA GLY A 379 29.75 13.28 8.41
C GLY A 379 29.80 14.10 9.69
N ASN A 380 30.99 14.25 10.27
CA ASN A 380 31.22 15.01 11.48
C ASN A 380 31.06 16.49 11.16
N THR A 381 29.81 16.89 10.95
CA THR A 381 29.27 18.21 11.21
C THR A 381 27.91 17.94 11.82
N LEU A 382 27.90 17.75 13.14
CA LEU A 382 26.70 17.82 13.97
C LEU A 382 26.26 19.30 13.98
N GLU A 383 25.78 19.78 12.82
CA GLU A 383 24.90 20.94 12.78
C GLU A 383 23.49 20.41 13.01
N GLN A 384 22.93 20.72 14.18
CA GLN A 384 21.52 20.46 14.46
C GLN A 384 20.67 21.10 13.34
N GLY A 385 20.01 20.26 12.53
CA GLY A 385 19.04 20.72 11.52
C GLY A 385 19.44 20.62 10.05
N ARG A 386 20.37 19.73 9.65
CA ARG A 386 20.61 19.43 8.22
C ARG A 386 20.18 18.01 7.87
N ASP A 387 19.61 17.85 6.68
CA ASP A 387 19.17 16.56 6.14
C ASP A 387 20.32 15.57 6.09
N TYR A 388 19.99 14.30 6.31
CA TYR A 388 20.96 13.23 6.20
C TYR A 388 20.44 12.14 5.29
N PHE A 389 21.39 11.44 4.68
CA PHE A 389 21.12 10.35 3.77
C PHE A 389 21.20 9.02 4.53
N ILE A 390 20.14 8.22 4.45
CA ILE A 390 20.19 6.80 4.78
C ILE A 390 20.27 6.03 3.45
N GLY A 391 21.48 5.73 2.99
CA GLY A 391 21.67 5.16 1.64
C GLY A 391 21.23 6.16 0.56
N PRO A 392 20.36 5.78 -0.40
CA PRO A 392 19.80 6.72 -1.39
C PRO A 392 18.67 7.60 -0.83
N CYS A 393 18.23 7.36 0.41
CA CYS A 393 17.05 7.99 0.99
C CYS A 393 17.40 9.30 1.67
N LEU A 394 16.83 10.40 1.18
CA LEU A 394 16.92 11.71 1.82
C LEU A 394 15.90 11.80 2.96
N VAL A 395 16.38 11.86 4.20
CA VAL A 395 15.53 12.05 5.38
C VAL A 395 15.50 13.52 5.73
N ASN A 396 14.33 14.12 5.58
CA ASN A 396 14.10 15.46 6.09
C ASN A 396 13.75 15.40 7.57
N THR A 397 14.47 16.15 8.40
CA THR A 397 14.26 16.13 9.86
C THR A 397 13.84 17.44 10.47
N ASN A 398 14.02 18.57 9.79
CA ASN A 398 13.64 19.89 10.30
C ASN A 398 13.77 21.03 9.26
N GLN A 399 13.58 20.76 7.96
CA GLN A 399 13.64 21.86 7.00
C GLN A 399 12.44 22.78 7.16
N THR A 400 12.69 24.07 6.95
CA THR A 400 11.64 25.09 6.83
C THR A 400 11.55 25.50 5.36
N CYS A 401 10.35 25.79 4.90
CA CYS A 401 10.15 26.24 3.53
C CYS A 401 10.58 27.72 3.39
N PRO A 402 11.29 28.12 2.32
CA PRO A 402 11.51 27.36 1.09
C PRO A 402 12.61 26.30 1.15
N ASP A 403 12.30 25.15 0.56
CA ASP A 403 13.21 24.03 0.39
C ASP A 403 13.57 23.85 -1.09
N LYS A 404 14.83 23.52 -1.38
CA LYS A 404 15.33 23.27 -2.73
C LYS A 404 14.84 21.95 -3.31
N GLU A 405 14.44 21.01 -2.45
CA GLU A 405 13.96 19.69 -2.86
C GLU A 405 12.47 19.70 -3.22
N VAL A 406 11.75 20.78 -2.91
CA VAL A 406 10.33 20.99 -3.29
C VAL A 406 10.24 22.19 -4.22
N THR A 407 10.00 21.95 -5.50
CA THR A 407 9.99 22.98 -6.53
C THR A 407 8.65 23.09 -7.24
N PHE A 408 8.34 24.28 -7.74
CA PHE A 408 7.05 24.62 -8.32
C PHE A 408 7.21 25.16 -9.73
N PHE A 409 6.48 24.60 -10.69
CA PHE A 409 6.60 24.92 -12.11
C PHE A 409 5.26 25.35 -12.70
N LEU A 410 5.18 26.60 -13.18
CA LEU A 410 3.99 27.17 -13.78
C LEU A 410 3.93 26.89 -15.29
N PHE A 411 2.76 26.44 -15.71
CA PHE A 411 2.34 26.32 -17.10
C PHE A 411 1.04 27.09 -17.30
N THR A 412 0.97 27.82 -18.41
CA THR A 412 -0.24 28.50 -18.85
C THR A 412 -0.42 28.26 -20.34
N LYS A 413 -1.57 28.66 -20.90
CA LYS A 413 -1.80 28.60 -22.34
C LYS A 413 -0.77 29.40 -23.16
N ARG A 414 -0.12 30.40 -22.54
CA ARG A 414 0.96 31.20 -23.15
C ARG A 414 2.30 30.46 -23.19
N ASN A 415 2.52 29.51 -22.29
CA ASN A 415 3.76 28.73 -22.18
C ASN A 415 3.46 27.24 -21.91
N PRO A 416 2.81 26.53 -22.85
CA PRO A 416 2.33 25.18 -22.59
C PRO A 416 3.46 24.13 -22.52
N LYS A 417 4.62 24.40 -23.14
CA LYS A 417 5.77 23.48 -23.19
C LYS A 417 6.93 23.91 -22.29
N ALA A 418 7.13 25.21 -22.10
CA ALA A 418 8.24 25.76 -21.33
C ALA A 418 7.72 26.23 -19.97
N TRP A 419 8.14 25.56 -18.90
CA TRP A 419 7.76 25.95 -17.54
C TRP A 419 8.39 27.27 -17.12
N GLN A 420 7.74 27.97 -16.21
CA GLN A 420 8.33 29.07 -15.44
C GLN A 420 8.41 28.64 -13.98
N GLN A 421 9.61 28.59 -13.41
CA GLN A 421 9.77 28.19 -12.01
C GLN A 421 9.23 29.30 -11.10
N ILE A 422 8.38 28.91 -10.15
CA ILE A 422 7.88 29.78 -9.08
C ILE A 422 8.82 29.63 -7.90
N PHE A 423 9.38 30.74 -7.45
CA PHE A 423 10.12 30.87 -6.21
C PHE A 423 9.21 31.49 -5.17
N VAL A 424 9.09 30.81 -4.04
CA VAL A 424 8.26 31.21 -2.91
C VAL A 424 9.20 31.46 -1.74
N ASP A 425 9.09 32.62 -1.11
CA ASP A 425 9.82 32.96 0.11
C ASP A 425 8.84 33.21 1.26
N GLY A 426 9.35 33.29 2.49
CA GLY A 426 8.54 33.57 3.68
C GLY A 426 7.73 34.87 3.63
N SER A 427 8.12 35.86 2.82
CA SER A 427 7.41 37.15 2.67
C SER A 427 7.03 37.55 1.23
N GLY A 428 7.37 36.75 0.21
CA GLY A 428 7.11 37.13 -1.18
C GLY A 428 7.17 35.98 -2.16
N SER A 429 6.98 36.29 -3.44
CA SER A 429 7.14 35.33 -4.54
C SER A 429 7.56 36.05 -5.82
N ASN A 430 8.00 35.29 -6.82
CA ASN A 430 8.24 35.82 -8.17
C ASN A 430 6.99 35.76 -9.07
N LEU A 431 5.79 35.47 -8.54
CA LEU A 431 4.56 35.25 -9.33
C LEU A 431 4.28 36.40 -10.30
N GLY A 432 4.42 37.67 -9.88
CA GLY A 432 4.22 38.84 -10.74
C GLY A 432 5.21 38.98 -11.92
N ARG A 433 6.29 38.18 -11.97
CA ARG A 433 7.23 38.11 -13.10
C ARG A 433 6.98 36.90 -14.00
N THR A 434 6.01 36.07 -13.67
CA THR A 434 5.60 34.89 -14.45
C THR A 434 4.34 35.21 -15.25
N ASN A 435 3.85 34.24 -16.04
CA ASN A 435 2.58 34.33 -16.75
C ASN A 435 1.37 34.08 -15.84
N PHE A 436 1.56 33.98 -14.52
CA PHE A 436 0.49 33.76 -13.56
C PHE A 436 -0.56 34.87 -13.64
N ASN A 437 -1.83 34.48 -13.59
CA ASN A 437 -2.94 35.42 -13.53
C ASN A 437 -3.93 35.00 -12.45
N ALA A 438 -4.03 35.78 -11.37
CA ALA A 438 -4.87 35.49 -10.22
C ALA A 438 -6.37 35.36 -10.56
N SER A 439 -6.85 35.99 -11.65
CA SER A 439 -8.25 35.86 -12.09
C SER A 439 -8.57 34.51 -12.75
N ASN A 440 -7.56 33.73 -13.13
CA ASN A 440 -7.74 32.41 -13.72
C ASN A 440 -7.73 31.33 -12.63
N PRO A 441 -8.55 30.26 -12.75
CA PRO A 441 -8.51 29.16 -11.81
C PRO A 441 -7.13 28.49 -11.79
N THR A 442 -6.67 28.12 -10.59
CA THR A 442 -5.34 27.54 -10.38
C THR A 442 -5.45 26.05 -10.06
N LYS A 443 -4.82 25.22 -10.90
CA LYS A 443 -4.76 23.77 -10.77
C LYS A 443 -3.35 23.37 -10.34
N ILE A 444 -3.19 22.81 -9.16
CA ILE A 444 -1.90 22.35 -8.64
C ILE A 444 -1.85 20.83 -8.75
N VAL A 445 -0.84 20.28 -9.42
CA VAL A 445 -0.69 18.84 -9.65
C VAL A 445 0.51 18.32 -8.87
N VAL A 446 0.30 17.32 -8.01
CA VAL A 446 1.31 16.74 -7.11
C VAL A 446 1.53 15.27 -7.44
N HIS A 447 2.75 14.90 -7.80
CA HIS A 447 3.12 13.51 -8.09
C HIS A 447 3.28 12.66 -6.81
N GLY A 448 3.41 11.35 -7.01
CA GLY A 448 3.52 10.36 -5.94
C GLY A 448 4.92 9.82 -5.69
N TYR A 449 4.98 8.63 -5.11
CA TYR A 449 6.20 7.89 -4.83
C TYR A 449 6.90 7.39 -6.11
N ASP A 450 8.24 7.38 -6.12
CA ASP A 450 9.08 6.96 -7.24
C ASP A 450 8.72 7.65 -8.58
N SER A 451 8.43 8.95 -8.50
CA SER A 451 7.94 9.74 -9.62
C SER A 451 8.42 11.19 -9.51
N ASP A 452 8.14 11.97 -10.55
CA ASP A 452 8.49 13.39 -10.69
C ASP A 452 7.38 14.13 -11.45
N MET A 453 7.57 15.44 -11.68
CA MET A 453 6.60 16.27 -12.42
C MET A 453 6.46 15.92 -13.91
N GLU A 454 7.35 15.11 -14.48
CA GLU A 454 7.35 14.69 -15.88
C GLU A 454 6.66 13.33 -16.09
N LEU A 455 6.09 12.73 -15.03
CA LEU A 455 5.26 11.53 -15.16
C LEU A 455 4.20 11.74 -16.25
N SER A 456 4.26 10.91 -17.29
CA SER A 456 3.49 11.08 -18.53
C SER A 456 2.00 11.33 -18.30
N TYR A 457 1.38 10.59 -17.38
CA TYR A 457 -0.05 10.71 -17.10
C TYR A 457 -0.40 12.03 -16.39
N LEU A 458 0.47 12.58 -15.54
CA LEU A 458 0.27 13.91 -14.93
C LEU A 458 0.54 15.02 -15.94
N VAL A 459 1.48 14.80 -16.86
CA VAL A 459 1.68 15.66 -18.03
C VAL A 459 0.42 15.71 -18.89
N ASP A 460 -0.28 14.59 -19.07
CA ASP A 460 -1.56 14.56 -19.78
C ASP A 460 -2.63 15.40 -19.06
N VAL A 461 -2.77 15.28 -17.73
CA VAL A 461 -3.68 16.15 -16.94
C VAL A 461 -3.38 17.63 -17.20
N ARG A 462 -2.11 18.03 -17.13
CA ARG A 462 -1.67 19.40 -17.43
C ARG A 462 -2.07 19.80 -18.86
N ASN A 463 -1.74 18.97 -19.84
CA ASN A 463 -2.01 19.25 -21.24
C ASN A 463 -3.51 19.39 -21.51
N GLU A 464 -4.35 18.56 -20.89
CA GLU A 464 -5.81 18.64 -21.01
C GLU A 464 -6.37 19.97 -20.48
N TYR A 465 -5.91 20.45 -19.32
CA TYR A 465 -6.32 21.78 -18.83
C TYR A 465 -5.94 22.89 -19.82
N LEU A 466 -4.74 22.82 -20.41
CA LEU A 466 -4.22 23.87 -21.29
C LEU A 466 -4.87 23.91 -22.68
N LYS A 467 -5.71 22.93 -23.06
CA LYS A 467 -6.35 22.87 -24.39
C LYS A 467 -7.46 23.90 -24.60
N ARG A 468 -8.39 24.02 -23.65
CA ARG A 468 -9.65 24.77 -23.86
C ARG A 468 -9.61 26.16 -23.21
N TYR A 469 -9.46 26.23 -21.89
CA TYR A 469 -9.60 27.46 -21.11
C TYR A 469 -8.25 27.99 -20.59
N ASP A 470 -8.26 29.22 -20.07
CA ASP A 470 -7.11 29.83 -19.44
C ASP A 470 -7.03 29.42 -17.96
N TYR A 471 -6.10 28.53 -17.65
CA TYR A 471 -5.77 28.07 -16.29
C TYR A 471 -4.33 28.41 -15.93
N ASN A 472 -4.08 28.58 -14.63
CA ASN A 472 -2.73 28.46 -14.09
C ASN A 472 -2.54 27.00 -13.68
N VAL A 473 -1.71 26.24 -14.39
CA VAL A 473 -1.39 24.86 -14.01
C VAL A 473 -0.01 24.81 -13.39
N ILE A 474 0.07 24.43 -12.12
CA ILE A 474 1.33 24.37 -11.36
C ILE A 474 1.66 22.91 -11.10
N ALA A 475 2.80 22.43 -11.59
CA ALA A 475 3.33 21.12 -11.23
C ALA A 475 4.26 21.25 -10.01
N VAL A 476 4.06 20.40 -9.02
CA VAL A 476 4.93 20.30 -7.83
C VAL A 476 5.88 19.14 -8.04
N ASP A 477 7.19 19.40 -7.96
CA ASP A 477 8.24 18.39 -8.02
C ASP A 477 8.94 18.26 -6.68
N TRP A 478 8.87 17.06 -6.10
CA TRP A 478 9.50 16.64 -4.86
C TRP A 478 10.20 15.28 -5.01
N HIS A 479 10.63 14.91 -6.23
CA HIS A 479 11.14 13.58 -6.58
C HIS A 479 12.28 13.08 -5.67
N ARG A 480 13.19 13.98 -5.24
CA ARG A 480 14.32 13.62 -4.35
C ARG A 480 13.88 13.18 -2.96
N LEU A 481 12.74 13.68 -2.48
CA LEU A 481 12.13 13.27 -1.22
C LEU A 481 11.23 12.03 -1.38
N ALA A 482 10.87 11.66 -2.61
CA ALA A 482 9.95 10.57 -2.95
C ALA A 482 10.60 9.35 -3.62
N THR A 483 11.94 9.28 -3.70
CA THR A 483 12.69 8.31 -4.51
C THR A 483 12.56 6.85 -4.00
N ALA A 484 12.49 5.85 -4.91
CA ALA A 484 12.59 4.44 -4.53
C ALA A 484 14.03 4.00 -4.21
N PRO A 485 14.25 3.06 -3.27
CA PRO A 485 13.28 2.20 -2.57
C PRO A 485 12.79 2.76 -1.22
N CYS A 486 12.82 4.08 -1.03
CA CYS A 486 12.72 4.73 0.28
C CYS A 486 11.30 5.02 0.76
N TYR A 487 10.35 4.08 0.62
CA TYR A 487 8.93 4.36 0.88
C TYR A 487 8.64 4.89 2.30
N PRO A 488 9.15 4.28 3.40
CA PRO A 488 8.88 4.80 4.75
C PRO A 488 9.42 6.21 4.97
N ILE A 489 10.56 6.55 4.34
CA ILE A 489 11.16 7.87 4.42
C ILE A 489 10.34 8.87 3.58
N ALA A 490 9.90 8.47 2.39
CA ALA A 490 9.01 9.30 1.57
C ALA A 490 7.72 9.66 2.31
N VAL A 491 7.12 8.70 3.04
CA VAL A 491 5.97 8.95 3.92
C VAL A 491 6.30 9.96 5.02
N GLN A 492 7.49 9.87 5.64
CA GLN A 492 7.94 10.83 6.66
C GLN A 492 8.18 12.23 6.09
N ASN A 493 8.50 12.35 4.80
CA ASN A 493 8.74 13.63 4.12
C ASN A 493 7.42 14.32 3.70
N VAL A 494 6.30 13.60 3.58
CA VAL A 494 5.00 14.16 3.11
C VAL A 494 4.55 15.41 3.91
N PRO A 495 4.63 15.45 5.26
CA PRO A 495 4.25 16.64 6.02
C PRO A 495 5.02 17.90 5.60
N HIS A 496 6.34 17.77 5.42
CA HIS A 496 7.19 18.88 4.98
C HIS A 496 6.84 19.39 3.58
N VAL A 497 6.57 18.47 2.64
CA VAL A 497 6.09 18.87 1.30
C VAL A 497 4.74 19.59 1.41
N GLY A 498 3.89 19.17 2.34
CA GLY A 498 2.63 19.85 2.68
C GLY A 498 2.83 21.27 3.18
N ASP A 499 3.79 21.50 4.08
CA ASP A 499 4.14 22.84 4.58
C ASP A 499 4.64 23.76 3.44
N CYS A 500 5.45 23.24 2.52
CA CYS A 500 5.93 24.01 1.37
C CYS A 500 4.81 24.29 0.36
N LEU A 501 3.89 23.34 0.16
CA LEU A 501 2.69 23.55 -0.63
C LEU A 501 1.78 24.60 0.02
N ALA A 502 1.62 24.60 1.34
CA ALA A 502 0.87 25.63 2.06
C ALA A 502 1.47 27.01 1.82
N GLN A 503 2.81 27.14 1.88
CA GLN A 503 3.50 28.39 1.60
C GLN A 503 3.21 28.90 0.17
N LEU A 504 3.21 28.02 -0.83
CA LEU A 504 2.81 28.38 -2.19
C LEU A 504 1.36 28.88 -2.24
N VAL A 505 0.43 28.15 -1.62
CA VAL A 505 -1.00 28.51 -1.60
C VAL A 505 -1.24 29.87 -0.93
N GLU A 506 -0.51 30.18 0.15
CA GLU A 506 -0.55 31.52 0.74
C GLU A 506 -0.11 32.60 -0.25
N ARG A 507 0.99 32.39 -0.98
CA ARG A 507 1.45 33.39 -1.97
C ARG A 507 0.47 33.57 -3.12
N LEU A 508 -0.15 32.48 -3.58
CA LEU A 508 -1.20 32.56 -4.61
C LEU A 508 -2.39 33.39 -4.12
N ARG A 509 -2.77 33.22 -2.85
CA ARG A 509 -3.84 34.00 -2.22
C ARG A 509 -3.46 35.47 -2.04
N ASP A 510 -2.21 35.77 -1.66
CA ASP A 510 -1.74 37.14 -1.49
C ASP A 510 -1.75 37.91 -2.82
N GLU A 511 -1.56 37.22 -3.95
CA GLU A 511 -1.74 37.75 -5.32
C GLU A 511 -3.22 37.82 -5.77
N GLY A 512 -4.15 37.33 -4.95
CA GLY A 512 -5.61 37.42 -5.20
C GLY A 512 -6.26 36.18 -5.83
N ALA A 513 -5.58 35.02 -5.86
CA ALA A 513 -6.20 33.80 -6.37
C ALA A 513 -7.18 33.19 -5.35
N GLU A 514 -8.45 33.07 -5.76
CA GLU A 514 -9.52 32.51 -4.91
C GLU A 514 -9.86 31.05 -5.23
N ASP A 515 -9.68 30.61 -6.49
CA ASP A 515 -9.99 29.24 -6.91
C ASP A 515 -8.72 28.39 -7.03
N VAL A 516 -8.39 27.69 -5.94
CA VAL A 516 -7.26 26.77 -5.85
C VAL A 516 -7.76 25.34 -5.74
N HIS A 517 -7.41 24.54 -6.75
CA HIS A 517 -7.73 23.12 -6.83
C HIS A 517 -6.44 22.31 -6.86
N VAL A 518 -6.21 21.50 -5.81
CA VAL A 518 -5.03 20.63 -5.70
C VAL A 518 -5.39 19.20 -6.09
N ILE A 519 -4.60 18.60 -6.98
CA ILE A 519 -4.79 17.26 -7.51
C ILE A 519 -3.54 16.46 -7.13
N GLY A 520 -3.69 15.53 -6.20
CA GLY A 520 -2.59 14.70 -5.72
C GLY A 520 -2.75 13.24 -6.15
N PHE A 521 -1.67 12.65 -6.65
CA PHE A 521 -1.64 11.26 -7.06
C PHE A 521 -0.85 10.39 -6.07
N SER A 522 -1.37 9.19 -5.75
CA SER A 522 -0.67 8.20 -4.92
C SER A 522 -0.30 8.77 -3.55
N LEU A 523 0.97 8.71 -3.16
CA LEU A 523 1.49 9.34 -1.95
C LEU A 523 1.28 10.87 -1.94
N GLY A 524 1.32 11.50 -3.12
CA GLY A 524 1.03 12.91 -3.33
C GLY A 524 -0.42 13.31 -3.03
N ALA A 525 -1.37 12.36 -2.98
CA ALA A 525 -2.74 12.64 -2.56
C ALA A 525 -2.86 13.04 -1.08
N HIS A 526 -1.85 12.72 -0.26
CA HIS A 526 -1.82 13.09 1.16
C HIS A 526 -1.18 14.46 1.40
N VAL A 527 -0.32 14.94 0.50
CA VAL A 527 0.35 16.25 0.60
C VAL A 527 -0.64 17.40 0.82
N PRO A 528 -1.79 17.49 0.12
CA PRO A 528 -2.76 18.57 0.33
C PRO A 528 -3.42 18.55 1.71
N ALA A 529 -3.49 17.39 2.38
CA ALA A 529 -4.04 17.27 3.73
C ALA A 529 -3.14 18.00 4.75
N PHE A 530 -1.83 17.79 4.64
CA PHE A 530 -0.86 18.51 5.47
C PHE A 530 -0.83 20.01 5.15
N ALA A 531 -0.94 20.37 3.86
CA ALA A 531 -1.08 21.77 3.47
C ALA A 531 -2.34 22.42 4.08
N ALA A 532 -3.47 21.71 4.10
CA ALA A 532 -4.71 22.19 4.71
C ALA A 532 -4.58 22.42 6.22
N ASN A 533 -3.84 21.54 6.93
CA ASN A 533 -3.56 21.73 8.35
C ASN A 533 -2.75 23.00 8.61
N ALA A 534 -1.70 23.24 7.81
CA ALA A 534 -0.84 24.43 7.93
C ALA A 534 -1.60 25.73 7.57
N LEU A 535 -2.55 25.65 6.63
CA LEU A 535 -3.37 26.79 6.20
C LEU A 535 -4.55 27.10 7.14
N SER A 536 -4.86 26.23 8.11
CA SER A 536 -6.02 26.40 8.99
C SER A 536 -6.02 27.77 9.69
N PRO A 537 -7.14 28.53 9.64
CA PRO A 537 -8.50 28.11 9.30
C PRO A 537 -8.89 28.29 7.82
N TYR A 538 -7.99 28.73 6.95
CA TYR A 538 -8.27 28.83 5.51
C TYR A 538 -8.47 27.44 4.89
N LYS A 539 -9.41 27.33 3.95
CA LYS A 539 -9.68 26.10 3.21
C LYS A 539 -9.50 26.32 1.72
N MET A 540 -8.79 25.40 1.08
CA MET A 540 -8.72 25.36 -0.39
C MET A 540 -10.09 25.06 -0.99
N SER A 541 -10.30 25.50 -2.23
CA SER A 541 -11.58 25.35 -2.93
C SER A 541 -11.88 23.87 -3.21
N ARG A 542 -10.88 23.12 -3.68
CA ARG A 542 -11.03 21.70 -3.98
C ARG A 542 -9.74 20.90 -3.82
N ILE A 543 -9.85 19.67 -3.33
CA ILE A 543 -8.79 18.67 -3.42
C ILE A 543 -9.31 17.46 -4.18
N THR A 544 -8.55 16.96 -5.15
CA THR A 544 -8.81 15.66 -5.79
C THR A 544 -7.71 14.68 -5.42
N GLY A 545 -8.09 13.55 -4.81
CA GLY A 545 -7.19 12.45 -4.50
C GLY A 545 -7.26 11.37 -5.57
N LEU A 546 -6.18 11.16 -6.32
CA LEU A 546 -6.07 10.14 -7.36
C LEU A 546 -5.36 8.90 -6.79
N ASP A 547 -6.16 7.88 -6.48
CA ASP A 547 -5.77 6.62 -5.84
C ASP A 547 -4.81 6.81 -4.63
N PRO A 548 -5.29 7.45 -3.53
CA PRO A 548 -4.44 7.78 -2.40
C PRO A 548 -3.77 6.56 -1.77
N ALA A 549 -2.48 6.65 -1.46
CA ALA A 549 -1.68 5.51 -1.00
C ALA A 549 -2.18 4.91 0.34
N MET A 550 -2.20 3.57 0.41
CA MET A 550 -2.61 2.83 1.60
C MET A 550 -1.48 2.60 2.62
N PRO A 551 -0.27 2.13 2.23
CA PRO A 551 0.72 1.72 3.21
C PRO A 551 1.14 2.89 4.10
N LEU A 552 1.08 2.67 5.41
CA LEU A 552 1.33 3.65 6.49
C LEU A 552 0.28 4.76 6.66
N PHE A 553 -0.84 4.75 5.93
CA PHE A 553 -1.95 5.71 6.11
C PHE A 553 -3.29 5.10 6.56
N VAL A 554 -3.34 3.78 6.80
CA VAL A 554 -4.59 3.08 7.20
C VAL A 554 -5.06 3.46 8.61
N THR A 555 -4.14 3.50 9.57
CA THR A 555 -4.46 3.65 11.00
C THR A 555 -4.12 5.03 11.56
N VAL A 556 -3.71 5.96 10.69
CA VAL A 556 -3.32 7.31 11.12
C VAL A 556 -4.55 8.20 11.32
N ASP A 557 -4.38 9.22 12.15
CA ASP A 557 -5.43 10.19 12.43
C ASP A 557 -5.86 10.94 11.16
N LYS A 558 -7.09 11.45 11.16
CA LYS A 558 -7.64 12.22 10.03
C LYS A 558 -6.80 13.43 9.63
N ARG A 559 -5.99 13.96 10.54
CA ARG A 559 -5.09 15.08 10.25
C ARG A 559 -3.86 14.64 9.47
N ASP A 560 -3.48 13.37 9.56
CA ASP A 560 -2.27 12.84 8.95
C ASP A 560 -2.56 12.08 7.65
N LYS A 561 -3.76 12.25 7.09
CA LYS A 561 -4.17 11.65 5.82
C LYS A 561 -5.25 12.50 5.14
N LEU A 562 -5.42 12.33 3.83
CA LEU A 562 -6.52 12.95 3.10
C LEU A 562 -7.88 12.60 3.71
N ASP A 563 -8.64 13.64 4.07
CA ASP A 563 -10.00 13.61 4.62
C ASP A 563 -10.88 14.70 3.97
N ALA A 564 -12.21 14.49 4.02
CA ALA A 564 -13.17 15.47 3.52
C ALA A 564 -13.02 16.87 4.15
N SER A 565 -12.49 16.97 5.37
CA SER A 565 -12.36 18.23 6.09
C SER A 565 -11.29 19.18 5.51
N ASP A 566 -10.38 18.68 4.68
CA ASP A 566 -9.16 19.39 4.23
C ASP A 566 -9.43 20.52 3.22
N ALA A 567 -10.58 20.50 2.55
CA ALA A 567 -11.00 21.54 1.61
C ALA A 567 -12.51 21.78 1.66
N HIS A 568 -12.99 22.79 0.94
CA HIS A 568 -14.43 23.01 0.75
C HIS A 568 -15.10 21.84 0.03
N PHE A 569 -14.37 21.19 -0.89
CA PHE A 569 -14.82 19.99 -1.57
C PHE A 569 -13.64 19.04 -1.81
N VAL A 570 -13.86 17.74 -1.59
CA VAL A 570 -12.83 16.70 -1.75
C VAL A 570 -13.43 15.55 -2.54
N ASP A 571 -12.87 15.23 -3.69
CA ASP A 571 -13.29 14.09 -4.51
C ASP A 571 -12.14 13.10 -4.70
N VAL A 572 -12.44 11.80 -4.64
CA VAL A 572 -11.40 10.77 -4.63
C VAL A 572 -11.70 9.70 -5.67
N PHE A 573 -10.67 9.30 -6.41
CA PHE A 573 -10.72 8.21 -7.36
C PHE A 573 -10.00 7.01 -6.76
N HIS A 574 -10.69 5.88 -6.66
CA HIS A 574 -10.13 4.60 -6.23
C HIS A 574 -10.03 3.69 -7.45
N THR A 575 -8.81 3.24 -7.77
CA THR A 575 -8.54 2.37 -8.92
C THR A 575 -7.72 1.14 -8.59
N ASN A 576 -6.92 1.16 -7.52
CA ASN A 576 -6.09 0.04 -7.08
C ASN A 576 -6.17 -0.19 -5.55
N ALA A 577 -7.40 -0.19 -5.02
CA ALA A 577 -7.67 -0.43 -3.61
C ALA A 577 -7.12 -1.78 -3.14
N PHE A 578 -6.62 -1.84 -1.89
CA PHE A 578 -6.00 -2.99 -1.22
C PHE A 578 -4.56 -3.34 -1.63
N ILE A 579 -4.04 -2.79 -2.72
CA ILE A 579 -2.65 -3.04 -3.14
C ILE A 579 -1.80 -1.78 -2.92
N GLN A 580 -2.04 -0.72 -3.70
CA GLN A 580 -1.38 0.56 -3.54
C GLN A 580 -2.32 1.63 -3.00
N GLY A 581 -3.59 1.65 -3.44
CA GLY A 581 -4.63 2.57 -3.00
C GLY A 581 -5.37 2.11 -1.76
N LYS A 582 -5.89 3.06 -0.96
CA LYS A 582 -6.76 2.76 0.20
C LYS A 582 -8.21 2.51 -0.23
N VAL A 583 -8.92 1.61 0.45
CA VAL A 583 -10.37 1.39 0.22
C VAL A 583 -11.26 2.34 1.02
N GLU A 584 -10.72 2.98 2.05
CA GLU A 584 -11.46 3.86 2.95
C GLU A 584 -11.91 5.14 2.21
N THR A 585 -13.18 5.52 2.41
CA THR A 585 -13.71 6.79 1.89
C THR A 585 -12.95 7.95 2.50
N SER A 586 -12.44 8.82 1.65
CA SER A 586 -11.50 9.88 2.05
C SER A 586 -11.95 11.26 1.61
N GLY A 587 -13.00 11.35 0.80
CA GLY A 587 -13.52 12.60 0.30
C GLY A 587 -14.93 12.90 0.80
N HIS A 588 -15.44 14.03 0.32
CA HIS A 588 -16.86 14.31 0.30
C HIS A 588 -17.59 13.34 -0.63
N ILE A 589 -16.96 12.99 -1.76
CA ILE A 589 -17.42 11.98 -2.72
C ILE A 589 -16.25 11.07 -3.11
N ASP A 590 -16.51 9.78 -3.20
CA ASP A 590 -15.52 8.77 -3.56
C ASP A 590 -16.02 7.94 -4.75
N PHE A 591 -15.25 7.91 -5.83
CA PHE A 591 -15.53 7.18 -7.06
C PHE A 591 -14.68 5.91 -7.12
N TYR A 592 -15.34 4.76 -7.08
CA TYR A 592 -14.72 3.44 -7.20
C TYR A 592 -14.85 2.98 -8.65
N MET A 593 -13.79 3.22 -9.41
CA MET A 593 -13.74 2.96 -10.85
C MET A 593 -13.67 1.45 -11.08
N ASN A 594 -14.65 0.90 -11.79
CA ASN A 594 -14.80 -0.54 -12.01
C ASN A 594 -14.77 -1.37 -10.72
N GLY A 595 -15.30 -0.80 -9.63
CA GLY A 595 -15.25 -1.41 -8.30
C GLY A 595 -14.03 -1.05 -7.45
N GLY A 596 -13.07 -0.32 -8.03
CA GLY A 596 -11.95 0.31 -7.35
C GLY A 596 -10.74 -0.57 -7.06
N ILE A 597 -10.74 -1.84 -7.50
CA ILE A 597 -9.61 -2.78 -7.27
C ILE A 597 -8.83 -3.04 -8.56
N ASN A 598 -9.52 -3.47 -9.62
CA ASN A 598 -8.92 -3.88 -10.88
C ASN A 598 -9.53 -3.09 -12.03
N GLN A 599 -8.70 -2.62 -12.93
CA GLN A 599 -9.10 -1.80 -14.06
C GLN A 599 -9.09 -2.61 -15.36
N PRO A 600 -10.11 -2.45 -16.22
CA PRO A 600 -10.13 -3.11 -17.52
C PRO A 600 -8.86 -2.79 -18.34
N GLY A 601 -8.28 -3.81 -18.97
CA GLY A 601 -7.08 -3.70 -19.81
C GLY A 601 -5.73 -3.74 -19.06
N CYS A 602 -5.71 -3.73 -17.72
CA CYS A 602 -4.45 -3.80 -16.96
C CYS A 602 -3.94 -5.24 -16.73
N TRP A 603 -4.84 -6.24 -16.74
CA TRP A 603 -4.50 -7.64 -16.41
C TRP A 603 -3.68 -8.37 -17.47
N GLU A 604 -3.63 -7.85 -18.69
CA GLU A 604 -2.92 -8.45 -19.83
C GLU A 604 -1.46 -7.98 -19.93
N GLY A 605 -1.07 -6.99 -19.12
CA GLY A 605 0.24 -6.35 -19.14
C GLY A 605 1.23 -6.86 -18.09
N TRP A 606 2.49 -6.45 -18.25
CA TRP A 606 3.52 -6.60 -17.21
C TRP A 606 3.29 -5.52 -16.14
N ARG A 607 3.22 -5.90 -14.85
CA ARG A 607 2.86 -5.05 -13.70
C ARG A 607 1.39 -4.55 -13.70
N PRO A 608 0.41 -5.46 -13.56
CA PRO A 608 -1.02 -5.10 -13.54
C PRO A 608 -1.35 -4.07 -12.45
N PHE A 609 -0.78 -4.22 -11.25
CA PHE A 609 -1.03 -3.32 -10.13
C PHE A 609 -0.58 -1.87 -10.38
N GLU A 610 0.57 -1.67 -11.04
CA GLU A 610 1.06 -0.34 -11.38
C GLU A 610 0.15 0.33 -12.43
N CYS A 611 -0.33 -0.46 -13.41
CA CYS A 611 -1.33 0.00 -14.37
C CYS A 611 -2.63 0.41 -13.66
N ASP A 612 -3.17 -0.43 -12.77
CA ASP A 612 -4.38 -0.13 -12.01
C ASP A 612 -4.24 1.16 -11.19
N HIS A 613 -3.05 1.42 -10.63
CA HIS A 613 -2.76 2.63 -9.87
C HIS A 613 -2.77 3.89 -10.76
N HIS A 614 -2.08 3.83 -11.91
CA HIS A 614 -1.98 4.94 -12.87
C HIS A 614 -3.31 5.28 -13.57
N ARG A 615 -4.26 4.33 -13.63
CA ARG A 615 -5.59 4.56 -14.22
C ARG A 615 -6.36 5.71 -13.60
N SER A 616 -6.18 5.98 -12.31
CA SER A 616 -6.81 7.11 -11.63
C SER A 616 -6.48 8.44 -12.33
N VAL A 617 -5.20 8.63 -12.68
CA VAL A 617 -4.70 9.81 -13.40
C VAL A 617 -5.20 9.83 -14.83
N MET A 618 -5.17 8.70 -15.53
CA MET A 618 -5.66 8.61 -16.92
C MET A 618 -7.14 8.95 -17.04
N TYR A 619 -7.98 8.41 -16.15
CA TYR A 619 -9.42 8.70 -16.14
C TYR A 619 -9.68 10.16 -15.80
N PHE A 620 -8.94 10.71 -14.84
CA PHE A 620 -9.07 12.13 -14.49
C PHE A 620 -8.65 13.05 -15.65
N ALA A 621 -7.54 12.76 -16.33
CA ALA A 621 -7.11 13.50 -17.52
C ALA A 621 -8.22 13.52 -18.60
N GLU A 622 -8.74 12.34 -18.95
CA GLU A 622 -9.83 12.25 -19.95
C GLU A 622 -11.10 12.98 -19.48
N SER A 623 -11.38 13.01 -18.17
CA SER A 623 -12.58 13.64 -17.60
C SER A 623 -12.65 15.16 -17.82
N ILE A 624 -11.51 15.83 -18.01
CA ILE A 624 -11.44 17.29 -18.19
C ILE A 624 -12.16 17.71 -19.48
N ASN A 625 -11.87 17.03 -20.59
CA ASN A 625 -12.32 17.42 -21.93
C ASN A 625 -13.23 16.41 -22.62
N THR A 626 -13.56 15.28 -21.98
CA THR A 626 -14.54 14.33 -22.53
C THR A 626 -15.91 14.99 -22.74
N ASP A 627 -16.55 14.64 -23.87
CA ASP A 627 -17.90 15.10 -24.21
C ASP A 627 -18.97 14.10 -23.71
N VAL A 628 -18.59 12.84 -23.47
CA VAL A 628 -19.51 11.79 -22.98
C VAL A 628 -19.53 11.69 -21.46
N GLY A 629 -18.38 11.86 -20.80
CA GLY A 629 -18.27 11.86 -19.34
C GLY A 629 -18.21 10.48 -18.69
N PHE A 630 -17.68 10.45 -17.47
CA PHE A 630 -17.65 9.28 -16.58
C PHE A 630 -18.85 9.31 -15.64
N TRP A 631 -19.92 8.58 -15.96
CA TRP A 631 -21.14 8.60 -15.15
C TRP A 631 -21.14 7.46 -14.14
N GLY A 632 -21.29 7.83 -12.87
CA GLY A 632 -21.41 6.90 -11.76
C GLY A 632 -22.75 6.96 -11.07
N TRP A 633 -23.05 5.95 -10.26
CA TRP A 633 -24.24 5.90 -9.41
C TRP A 633 -23.85 5.67 -7.96
N GLN A 634 -24.69 6.16 -7.06
CA GLN A 634 -24.48 5.99 -5.63
C GLN A 634 -24.73 4.54 -5.21
N CYS A 635 -23.88 4.03 -4.31
CA CYS A 635 -24.03 2.74 -3.66
C CYS A 635 -23.85 2.93 -2.15
N GLY A 636 -24.51 2.12 -1.32
CA GLY A 636 -24.51 2.28 0.14
C GLY A 636 -23.20 1.89 0.83
N GLY A 637 -22.10 1.74 0.08
CA GLY A 637 -20.77 1.44 0.58
C GLY A 637 -20.18 0.15 0.02
N PHE A 638 -18.92 -0.09 0.38
CA PHE A 638 -18.12 -1.18 -0.19
C PHE A 638 -18.68 -2.58 0.11
N THR A 639 -19.28 -2.79 1.30
CA THR A 639 -19.90 -4.08 1.67
C THR A 639 -21.07 -4.45 0.76
N LEU A 640 -21.94 -3.50 0.43
CA LEU A 640 -23.07 -3.74 -0.47
C LEU A 640 -22.63 -3.99 -1.91
N TYR A 641 -21.54 -3.32 -2.33
CA TYR A 641 -20.90 -3.60 -3.61
C TYR A 641 -20.40 -5.05 -3.69
N LEU A 642 -19.68 -5.54 -2.67
CA LEU A 642 -19.20 -6.94 -2.63
C LEU A 642 -20.33 -7.98 -2.62
N LEU A 643 -21.49 -7.64 -2.05
CA LEU A 643 -22.68 -8.51 -2.07
C LEU A 643 -23.43 -8.47 -3.41
N GLY A 644 -22.99 -7.66 -4.39
CA GLY A 644 -23.64 -7.51 -5.68
C GLY A 644 -24.94 -6.70 -5.64
N LEU A 645 -25.20 -5.96 -4.55
CA LEU A 645 -26.47 -5.27 -4.29
C LEU A 645 -26.50 -3.81 -4.76
N CYS A 646 -25.58 -3.42 -5.65
CA CYS A 646 -25.47 -2.05 -6.16
C CYS A 646 -25.65 -1.95 -7.67
N PRO A 647 -26.86 -2.23 -8.21
CA PRO A 647 -27.15 -2.05 -9.61
C PRO A 647 -27.10 -0.55 -10.01
N PRO A 648 -26.82 -0.23 -11.29
CA PRO A 648 -26.84 1.14 -11.78
C PRO A 648 -28.19 1.83 -11.54
N ARG A 649 -28.17 3.00 -10.90
CA ARG A 649 -29.39 3.75 -10.52
C ARG A 649 -29.20 5.25 -10.67
N TYR A 650 -30.31 5.96 -10.89
CA TYR A 650 -30.35 7.41 -10.86
C TYR A 650 -30.52 7.92 -9.41
N PRO A 651 -30.01 9.12 -9.08
CA PRO A 651 -29.35 10.08 -9.97
C PRO A 651 -27.92 9.66 -10.34
N ALA A 652 -27.58 9.82 -11.62
CA ALA A 652 -26.22 9.63 -12.10
C ALA A 652 -25.38 10.87 -11.77
N VAL A 653 -24.13 10.68 -11.36
CA VAL A 653 -23.18 11.73 -11.00
C VAL A 653 -21.97 11.63 -11.91
N LEU A 654 -21.58 12.77 -12.48
CA LEU A 654 -20.39 12.87 -13.32
C LEU A 654 -19.13 12.85 -12.44
N ALA A 655 -18.23 11.91 -12.68
CA ALA A 655 -16.92 11.84 -12.04
C ALA A 655 -15.89 12.66 -12.81
N GLY A 656 -14.95 13.28 -12.09
CA GLY A 656 -13.80 13.98 -12.65
C GLY A 656 -13.86 15.49 -12.46
N ASP A 657 -13.19 16.24 -13.34
CA ASP A 657 -13.04 17.70 -13.17
C ASP A 657 -14.39 18.43 -13.10
N LYS A 658 -15.39 18.00 -13.88
CA LYS A 658 -16.73 18.61 -13.93
C LYS A 658 -17.74 18.03 -12.92
N VAL A 659 -17.28 17.39 -11.85
CA VAL A 659 -18.15 16.84 -10.81
C VAL A 659 -18.99 17.92 -10.13
N ASP A 660 -20.24 17.58 -9.81
CA ASP A 660 -21.14 18.40 -9.00
C ASP A 660 -20.68 18.41 -7.53
N THR A 661 -20.19 19.56 -7.07
CA THR A 661 -19.60 19.75 -5.73
C THR A 661 -20.62 19.68 -4.60
N SER A 662 -21.92 19.53 -4.88
CA SER A 662 -22.96 19.25 -3.87
C SER A 662 -23.11 17.76 -3.56
N ARG A 663 -22.60 16.87 -4.42
CA ARG A 663 -22.79 15.42 -4.30
C ARG A 663 -21.84 14.80 -3.26
N ARG A 664 -22.32 13.78 -2.56
CA ARG A 664 -21.61 13.14 -1.45
C ARG A 664 -21.75 11.62 -1.48
N GLY A 665 -20.76 10.93 -0.92
CA GLY A 665 -20.80 9.51 -0.62
C GLY A 665 -20.14 8.60 -1.68
N PHE A 666 -20.38 7.31 -1.54
CA PHE A 666 -19.73 6.24 -2.30
C PHE A 666 -20.41 6.03 -3.66
N HIS A 667 -19.65 6.15 -4.75
CA HIS A 667 -20.14 6.02 -6.12
C HIS A 667 -19.35 4.98 -6.90
N LEU A 668 -20.05 4.22 -7.74
CA LEU A 668 -19.46 3.25 -8.67
C LEU A 668 -19.50 3.82 -10.08
N VAL A 669 -18.40 3.67 -10.83
CA VAL A 669 -18.27 4.13 -12.21
C VAL A 669 -17.78 2.96 -13.07
N ARG A 670 -18.26 2.85 -14.31
CA ARG A 670 -17.76 1.86 -15.28
C ARG A 670 -16.98 2.56 -16.39
N THR A 671 -15.91 1.93 -16.86
CA THR A 671 -15.07 2.45 -17.95
C THR A 671 -14.72 1.36 -18.97
N ASN A 672 -14.30 1.78 -20.15
CA ASN A 672 -13.68 0.89 -21.14
C ASN A 672 -12.26 0.48 -20.72
N ALA A 673 -11.72 -0.54 -21.39
CA ALA A 673 -10.34 -1.01 -21.20
C ALA A 673 -9.28 -0.15 -21.92
N TYR A 674 -9.66 0.60 -22.95
CA TYR A 674 -8.75 1.44 -23.72
C TYR A 674 -9.36 2.82 -23.92
N SER A 675 -8.51 3.83 -24.13
CA SER A 675 -8.97 5.19 -24.37
C SER A 675 -9.72 5.28 -25.72
N PRO A 676 -10.86 5.98 -25.82
CA PRO A 676 -11.54 6.71 -24.74
C PRO A 676 -12.17 5.78 -23.69
N TYR A 677 -11.79 6.00 -22.42
CA TYR A 677 -12.25 5.21 -21.28
C TYR A 677 -13.69 5.54 -20.89
N ALA A 678 -14.12 6.79 -21.11
CA ALA A 678 -15.44 7.26 -20.77
C ALA A 678 -16.51 6.58 -21.63
N MET A 679 -17.50 5.95 -20.98
CA MET A 679 -18.58 5.23 -21.64
C MET A 679 -19.82 6.09 -21.90
N GLY A 680 -19.89 7.30 -21.31
CA GLY A 680 -21.11 8.10 -21.29
C GLY A 680 -22.12 7.63 -20.25
N ASN A 681 -23.34 8.13 -20.35
CA ASN A 681 -24.38 7.84 -19.38
C ASN A 681 -24.90 6.39 -19.54
N PHE A 682 -25.12 5.70 -18.43
CA PHE A 682 -25.59 4.32 -18.45
C PHE A 682 -27.11 4.25 -18.68
N SER A 683 -27.54 3.27 -19.49
CA SER A 683 -28.96 2.94 -19.65
C SER A 683 -29.39 1.99 -18.53
N VAL A 684 -30.38 2.39 -17.73
CA VAL A 684 -31.02 1.49 -16.76
C VAL A 684 -32.19 0.82 -17.46
N ASN A 685 -32.14 -0.50 -17.65
CA ASN A 685 -33.28 -1.23 -18.16
C ASN A 685 -34.32 -1.36 -17.05
N ARG A 686 -35.59 -1.01 -17.33
CA ARG A 686 -36.63 -0.87 -16.29
C ARG A 686 -36.91 -2.18 -15.52
N LEU A 687 -36.52 -3.32 -16.08
CA LEU A 687 -36.66 -4.65 -15.49
C LEU A 687 -35.62 -4.94 -14.40
N ASP A 688 -34.42 -4.33 -14.46
CA ASP A 688 -33.33 -4.54 -13.50
C ASP A 688 -33.56 -3.81 -12.16
N VAL A 689 -34.57 -2.94 -12.12
CA VAL A 689 -34.96 -2.19 -10.91
C VAL A 689 -35.83 -3.03 -9.96
N TYR A 690 -36.50 -4.08 -10.49
CA TYR A 690 -37.49 -4.87 -9.75
C TYR A 690 -37.09 -6.32 -9.48
N THR A 691 -35.95 -6.80 -9.99
CA THR A 691 -35.38 -8.11 -9.61
C THR A 691 -34.36 -7.91 -8.48
N LEU A 692 -34.88 -7.79 -7.25
CA LEU A 692 -34.14 -8.01 -6.01
C LEU A 692 -34.95 -8.96 -5.13
#